data_AF-A0A3M1F6N0-F1
#
_entry.id   AF-A0A3M1F6N0-F1
#
_cell.length_a   1.000
_cell.length_b   1.000
_cell.length_c   1.000
_cell.angle_alpha   90.00
_cell.angle_beta   90.00
_cell.angle_gamma   90.00
#
_symmetry.space_group_name_H-M   'P 1'
#
loop_
_entity.id
_entity.type
_entity.pdbx_description
1 polymer ?
#
loop_
_entity_poly.entity_id
_entity_poly.type
_entity_poly.pdbx_seq_one_letter_code
_entity_poly.pdbx_strand_id
1 'polypeptide(L)'
;MSVPISRGSVTAGRRGRAGSPRPSPRFPISSSAVSSPQRRKRRSPMRFERIRIEKYGHFAELELTLPSGSGLVLVYGPNERGKTTLLHAIRDLFFGVPHRSPYTFRFPGGSMSIAGRLVTRGGEILDLTRRKGRGKTLSVVCGTPEGETREIDEAAFLQRFASIDRDRYTSVFGITLEDLQKGAEGLRAINLEELLAGGALGGSGQRIHAVRSMLHTEREELYKPRGQLPRINARIKEIAELRRHLKETIFRLDAYRALEGAIGQTKERLETCNARLDALRKRQRHHENLWKGWPIHQELRGIEARLQTPDLQSPIPDDAVGTYADLLREIEAIDTEIGRLNAGIARWEGEGERNRPDPAILAEEETISTLLQRLDGIEKARRQNPKRRQRHAEMEAALSQELAALLPGAGLERLRTFQHDLPVTLREEIRTLAHESEGVGKRIEKIEIQQESSREQFEEAEATLAARAARFDDETIVELYRQIDDVEKKRSRVHELQERIERLREGVNRRKRDLPDPPGFPWEGGDALSRLHLPHDAALREEEAKWRRLEAAVHEGEAAAARIEKERRQNANQLTALIETRRVPSRADLEGVRKRRDAWWRRLREGNEKPARGEPGELFPEDPWEAFETAMKEADDLADRLYEEAELVSRRLQLEEKVATLTAEAAQALADLTAAREALDQWQASWRGIWEPLGVEALSPPLMREWLESVGKIREDLIECTGLERDLGLLAPDVEAAEERFRHLLGSSPDLSWESLVAEVRDRYEAFRSRRGEQRVAQEHLEKAQKTLARLGEKLRREREREKNLHLRAIEIAHALGFEDDPTPERLEARIEQLDELARRLGDLDQEAQALDEETEEVRNFDETLQALLTRLGREVPDPPRAGVIRELSGELRENAERKRLHDQAKGEIDRARREVQAALERRKRARARLDELDRRYGIPDATQRQRALERAQRRAEAQREGERCHRDLSLLFGGGGASVQGAGRTRPLRAGEPPARTRPSRPRDGTAPRRRGPKP
;
A
#
# COMPACT_ATOMS: atom_id res chain seq x y z
N MET A 1 28.12 20.98 20.36
CA MET A 1 29.14 22.05 20.25
C MET A 1 28.54 23.18 19.46
N SER A 2 28.68 24.38 20.02
CA SER A 2 28.02 25.62 19.64
C SER A 2 28.73 26.32 18.46
N VAL A 3 28.03 27.34 17.90
CA VAL A 3 28.58 28.52 17.16
C VAL A 3 28.78 28.29 15.62
N PRO A 4 28.63 29.28 14.72
CA PRO A 4 27.58 30.30 14.53
C PRO A 4 27.32 30.66 13.04
N ILE A 5 26.49 31.69 12.86
CA ILE A 5 26.23 32.49 11.64
C ILE A 5 27.44 33.36 11.26
N SER A 6 27.70 33.55 9.95
CA SER A 6 28.49 34.66 9.39
C SER A 6 27.85 35.20 8.10
N ARG A 7 28.00 36.52 7.91
CA ARG A 7 27.38 37.44 6.94
C ARG A 7 28.27 37.69 5.70
N GLY A 8 27.65 38.24 4.65
CA GLY A 8 28.26 39.17 3.68
C GLY A 8 28.13 38.71 2.22
N SER A 9 27.24 39.27 1.37
CA SER A 9 27.16 40.61 0.74
C SER A 9 28.13 40.85 -0.43
N VAL A 10 27.64 40.85 -1.69
CA VAL A 10 28.18 41.55 -2.90
C VAL A 10 27.03 41.63 -3.93
N THR A 11 26.27 42.73 -4.07
CA THR A 11 26.37 43.87 -5.03
C THR A 11 26.29 43.61 -6.54
N ALA A 12 25.25 44.22 -7.16
CA ALA A 12 25.13 44.89 -8.48
C ALA A 12 25.48 44.11 -9.78
N GLY A 13 24.77 44.20 -10.91
CA GLY A 13 23.64 45.00 -11.37
C GLY A 13 23.57 45.02 -12.92
N ARG A 14 22.46 45.55 -13.48
CA ARG A 14 22.26 46.06 -14.88
C ARG A 14 21.82 45.01 -15.93
N ARG A 15 20.59 45.06 -16.50
CA ARG A 15 20.08 45.99 -17.55
C ARG A 15 18.58 45.72 -17.80
N GLY A 16 17.80 46.76 -18.16
CA GLY A 16 16.36 46.74 -18.47
C GLY A 16 16.01 46.15 -19.85
N ARG A 17 14.82 46.32 -20.45
CA ARG A 17 13.62 47.17 -20.22
C ARG A 17 12.52 46.70 -21.20
N ALA A 18 11.27 47.16 -20.98
CA ALA A 18 10.05 47.14 -21.84
C ALA A 18 9.06 45.99 -21.58
N GLY A 19 7.75 46.20 -21.41
CA GLY A 19 6.91 47.40 -21.41
C GLY A 19 5.47 47.05 -20.97
N SER A 20 4.81 47.96 -20.25
CA SER A 20 3.36 47.96 -19.93
C SER A 20 2.55 48.56 -21.11
N PRO A 21 1.19 48.50 -21.19
CA PRO A 21 0.33 49.42 -20.39
C PRO A 21 -1.17 49.07 -20.14
N ARG A 22 -1.65 49.56 -18.98
CA ARG A 22 -2.90 50.33 -18.67
C ARG A 22 -4.34 49.74 -18.63
N PRO A 23 -5.22 50.35 -17.79
CA PRO A 23 -6.59 49.91 -17.46
C PRO A 23 -7.73 50.72 -18.14
N SER A 24 -8.96 50.22 -18.03
CA SER A 24 -10.22 50.70 -18.66
C SER A 24 -11.12 51.50 -17.66
N PRO A 25 -12.22 52.19 -18.08
CA PRO A 25 -12.47 53.60 -17.72
C PRO A 25 -13.73 53.91 -16.88
N ARG A 26 -13.82 55.18 -16.44
CA ARG A 26 -14.98 55.88 -15.84
C ARG A 26 -15.90 56.48 -16.92
N PHE A 27 -17.22 56.53 -16.67
CA PHE A 27 -18.19 57.31 -17.45
C PHE A 27 -18.86 58.42 -16.60
N PRO A 28 -19.14 59.61 -17.16
CA PRO A 28 -19.83 60.72 -16.49
C PRO A 28 -21.35 60.75 -16.80
N ILE A 29 -22.15 61.34 -15.89
CA ILE A 29 -23.56 61.68 -16.13
C ILE A 29 -23.68 63.20 -16.20
N SER A 30 -24.24 63.69 -17.29
CA SER A 30 -24.51 65.10 -17.58
C SER A 30 -25.79 65.59 -16.91
N SER A 31 -25.74 66.84 -16.46
CA SER A 31 -26.86 67.63 -15.96
C SER A 31 -27.58 68.34 -17.11
N SER A 32 -28.90 68.18 -17.21
CA SER A 32 -29.77 69.07 -17.99
C SER A 32 -30.84 69.69 -17.09
N ALA A 33 -30.93 71.02 -17.16
CA ALA A 33 -31.77 71.88 -16.36
C ALA A 33 -33.22 71.90 -16.87
N VAL A 34 -34.19 71.90 -15.96
CA VAL A 34 -35.56 72.36 -16.23
C VAL A 34 -36.08 73.19 -15.07
N SER A 35 -36.03 74.52 -15.27
CA SER A 35 -37.07 75.52 -15.03
C SER A 35 -37.98 75.39 -13.79
N SER A 36 -37.84 76.36 -12.88
CA SER A 36 -38.77 76.64 -11.78
C SER A 36 -39.83 77.68 -12.20
N PRO A 37 -41.13 77.49 -11.94
CA PRO A 37 -42.11 78.57 -11.98
C PRO A 37 -42.35 79.22 -10.60
N GLN A 38 -42.57 80.53 -10.65
CA GLN A 38 -42.61 81.52 -9.56
C GLN A 38 -43.55 81.23 -8.38
N ARG A 39 -43.06 81.53 -7.17
CA ARG A 39 -43.78 81.59 -5.89
C ARG A 39 -44.80 82.75 -5.88
N ARG A 40 -46.11 82.44 -5.84
CA ARG A 40 -47.12 83.33 -5.25
C ARG A 40 -46.95 83.32 -3.71
N LYS A 41 -46.84 84.50 -3.09
CA LYS A 41 -46.81 84.71 -1.63
C LYS A 41 -48.06 84.07 -0.98
N ARG A 42 -47.93 82.84 -0.46
CA ARG A 42 -48.93 82.21 0.41
C ARG A 42 -48.68 82.69 1.85
N ARG A 43 -49.71 83.28 2.45
CA ARG A 43 -49.78 83.67 3.87
C ARG A 43 -49.43 82.45 4.76
N SER A 44 -48.57 82.65 5.76
CA SER A 44 -48.02 81.59 6.60
C SER A 44 -49.11 80.89 7.45
N PRO A 45 -49.10 79.55 7.55
CA PRO A 45 -50.00 78.81 8.43
C PRO A 45 -49.63 79.03 9.91
N MET A 46 -50.56 78.70 10.81
CA MET A 46 -50.30 78.66 12.25
C MET A 46 -49.17 77.68 12.57
N ARG A 47 -48.29 78.03 13.52
CA ARG A 47 -47.11 77.23 13.85
C ARG A 47 -46.76 77.28 15.33
N PHE A 48 -46.11 76.23 15.82
CA PHE A 48 -45.41 76.26 17.09
C PHE A 48 -44.09 77.02 16.94
N GLU A 49 -43.85 77.95 17.85
CA GLU A 49 -42.56 78.62 18.00
C GLU A 49 -41.74 77.97 19.11
N ARG A 50 -42.39 77.61 20.22
CA ARG A 50 -41.73 76.98 21.37
C ARG A 50 -42.63 75.97 22.05
N ILE A 51 -42.05 74.89 22.57
CA ILE A 51 -42.71 73.86 23.37
C ILE A 51 -41.85 73.62 24.61
N ARG A 52 -42.45 73.69 25.80
CA ARG A 52 -41.80 73.42 27.09
C ARG A 52 -42.57 72.35 27.85
N ILE A 53 -41.88 71.36 28.39
CA ILE A 53 -42.44 70.24 29.13
C ILE A 53 -41.71 70.14 30.46
N GLU A 54 -42.47 70.08 31.54
CA GLU A 54 -41.95 69.92 32.90
C GLU A 54 -42.63 68.72 33.58
N LYS A 55 -41.79 67.81 34.09
CA LYS A 55 -42.18 66.66 34.91
C LYS A 55 -43.23 65.73 34.25
N TYR A 56 -43.16 65.52 32.93
CA TYR A 56 -44.10 64.67 32.16
C TYR A 56 -43.40 63.43 31.59
N GLY A 57 -43.87 62.23 31.96
CA GLY A 57 -43.29 60.96 31.52
C GLY A 57 -41.84 60.82 31.98
N HIS A 58 -40.92 60.58 31.04
CA HIS A 58 -39.49 60.52 31.35
C HIS A 58 -38.84 61.92 31.46
N PHE A 59 -39.47 62.98 30.92
CA PHE A 59 -38.89 64.33 30.90
C PHE A 59 -39.01 65.02 32.26
N ALA A 60 -37.87 65.36 32.88
CA ALA A 60 -37.83 66.24 34.04
C ALA A 60 -38.07 67.70 33.63
N GLU A 61 -37.35 68.16 32.61
CA GLU A 61 -37.53 69.44 31.92
C GLU A 61 -37.07 69.27 30.46
N LEU A 62 -37.85 69.81 29.52
CA LEU A 62 -37.51 69.87 28.09
C LEU A 62 -38.03 71.17 27.49
N GLU A 63 -37.17 71.95 26.86
CA GLU A 63 -37.54 73.15 26.10
C GLU A 63 -37.06 73.03 24.65
N LEU A 64 -37.99 73.16 23.71
CA LEU A 64 -37.76 73.08 22.27
C LEU A 64 -38.17 74.38 21.61
N THR A 65 -37.22 75.09 20.99
CA THR A 65 -37.51 76.23 20.12
C THR A 65 -37.48 75.77 18.67
N LEU A 66 -38.56 76.03 17.93
CA LEU A 66 -38.74 75.55 16.56
C LEU A 66 -38.36 76.66 15.55
N PRO A 67 -37.57 76.34 14.51
CA PRO A 67 -37.06 77.34 13.59
C PRO A 67 -38.15 77.96 12.72
N SER A 68 -38.05 79.26 12.47
CA SER A 68 -38.96 80.01 11.61
C SER A 68 -38.54 79.91 10.13
N GLY A 69 -39.30 79.21 9.28
CA GLY A 69 -39.16 79.35 7.81
C GLY A 69 -39.24 78.07 6.97
N SER A 70 -39.21 76.88 7.58
CA SER A 70 -39.36 75.61 6.87
C SER A 70 -40.80 75.08 6.97
N GLY A 71 -41.34 74.56 5.86
CA GLY A 71 -42.67 73.91 5.85
C GLY A 71 -42.70 72.56 6.57
N LEU A 72 -41.53 72.05 7.00
CA LEU A 72 -41.36 70.81 7.74
C LEU A 72 -40.29 71.02 8.82
N VAL A 73 -40.58 70.57 10.03
CA VAL A 73 -39.62 70.52 11.16
C VAL A 73 -39.44 69.05 11.50
N LEU A 74 -38.20 68.56 11.45
CA LEU A 74 -37.86 67.18 11.81
C LEU A 74 -37.27 67.13 13.22
N VAL A 75 -37.99 66.52 14.16
CA VAL A 75 -37.48 66.17 15.49
C VAL A 75 -37.02 64.71 15.46
N TYR A 76 -35.71 64.46 15.53
CA TYR A 76 -35.12 63.12 15.45
C TYR A 76 -34.24 62.81 16.66
N GLY A 77 -33.93 61.52 16.85
CA GLY A 77 -33.12 61.00 17.95
C GLY A 77 -33.11 59.47 17.97
N PRO A 78 -32.26 58.81 18.78
CA PRO A 78 -32.32 57.37 19.00
C PRO A 78 -33.70 56.86 19.42
N ASN A 79 -33.97 55.56 19.27
CA ASN A 79 -35.17 54.94 19.84
C ASN A 79 -35.20 55.15 21.37
N GLU A 80 -36.39 55.20 21.96
CA GLU A 80 -36.62 55.40 23.41
C GLU A 80 -36.26 56.77 24.01
N ARG A 81 -35.76 57.73 23.21
CA ARG A 81 -35.46 59.12 23.64
C ARG A 81 -36.70 60.00 23.91
N GLY A 82 -37.90 59.44 23.89
CA GLY A 82 -39.13 60.15 24.24
C GLY A 82 -39.84 60.90 23.11
N LYS A 83 -39.58 60.57 21.83
CA LYS A 83 -40.28 61.16 20.66
C LYS A 83 -41.80 60.92 20.72
N THR A 84 -42.22 59.69 21.03
CA THR A 84 -43.62 59.36 21.25
C THR A 84 -44.19 60.11 22.45
N THR A 85 -43.44 60.18 23.56
CA THR A 85 -43.82 60.94 24.76
C THR A 85 -44.04 62.44 24.47
N LEU A 86 -43.19 63.05 23.63
CA LEU A 86 -43.34 64.44 23.19
C LEU A 86 -44.61 64.64 22.36
N LEU A 87 -44.92 63.73 21.43
CA LEU A 87 -46.16 63.79 20.65
C LEU A 87 -47.40 63.72 21.55
N HIS A 88 -47.40 62.83 22.55
CA HIS A 88 -48.50 62.75 23.53
C HIS A 88 -48.60 64.00 24.41
N ALA A 89 -47.48 64.61 24.80
CA ALA A 89 -47.50 65.87 25.54
C ALA A 89 -48.14 67.01 24.72
N ILE A 90 -47.87 67.08 23.42
CA ILE A 90 -48.51 68.07 22.52
C ILE A 90 -50.02 67.82 22.43
N ARG A 91 -50.47 66.55 22.32
CA ARG A 91 -51.90 66.22 22.34
C ARG A 91 -52.55 66.62 23.66
N ASP A 92 -51.90 66.32 24.77
CA ASP A 92 -52.38 66.66 26.11
C ASP A 92 -52.41 68.18 26.34
N LEU A 93 -51.49 68.96 25.75
CA LEU A 93 -51.52 70.43 25.78
C LEU A 93 -52.83 70.99 25.21
N PHE A 94 -53.27 70.47 24.06
CA PHE A 94 -54.50 70.92 23.41
C PHE A 94 -55.76 70.40 24.10
N PHE A 95 -55.81 69.11 24.46
CA PHE A 95 -57.07 68.43 24.82
C PHE A 95 -57.18 67.98 26.29
N GLY A 96 -56.19 68.28 27.12
CA GLY A 96 -56.20 67.87 28.52
C GLY A 96 -55.38 66.61 28.79
N VAL A 97 -54.75 66.59 29.97
CA VAL A 97 -54.07 65.39 30.50
C VAL A 97 -55.12 64.47 31.13
N PRO A 98 -55.24 63.19 30.70
CA PRO A 98 -56.27 62.29 31.22
C PRO A 98 -56.06 61.97 32.71
N HIS A 99 -57.16 61.66 33.42
CA HIS A 99 -57.15 61.39 34.85
C HIS A 99 -56.18 60.26 35.21
N ARG A 100 -56.29 59.13 34.51
CA ARG A 100 -55.28 58.06 34.47
C ARG A 100 -54.37 58.31 33.27
N SER A 101 -53.20 58.88 33.50
CA SER A 101 -52.19 59.12 32.44
C SER A 101 -51.03 58.16 32.63
N PRO A 102 -50.63 57.39 31.60
CA PRO A 102 -49.49 56.49 31.70
C PRO A 102 -48.17 57.24 31.94
N TYR A 103 -48.13 58.56 31.69
CA TYR A 103 -46.93 59.38 31.84
C TYR A 103 -46.68 59.89 33.27
N THR A 104 -47.40 59.37 34.27
CA THR A 104 -47.24 59.70 35.70
C THR A 104 -46.31 58.76 36.47
N PHE A 105 -45.58 57.86 35.78
CA PHE A 105 -44.75 56.84 36.42
C PHE A 105 -43.53 57.39 37.20
N ARG A 106 -43.00 58.57 36.85
CA ARG A 106 -41.78 59.14 37.46
C ARG A 106 -42.05 60.33 38.38
N PHE A 107 -43.04 61.15 38.07
CA PHE A 107 -43.34 62.38 38.79
C PHE A 107 -44.81 62.40 39.25
N PRO A 108 -45.11 62.92 40.47
CA PRO A 108 -46.48 63.08 40.93
C PRO A 108 -47.29 63.94 39.96
N GLY A 109 -48.48 63.47 39.60
CA GLY A 109 -49.29 64.09 38.56
C GLY A 109 -49.62 65.58 38.78
N GLY A 110 -49.76 66.03 40.04
CA GLY A 110 -50.04 67.45 40.34
C GLY A 110 -48.91 68.42 40.02
N SER A 111 -47.69 67.92 39.76
CA SER A 111 -46.53 68.75 39.42
C SER A 111 -46.25 68.86 37.91
N MET A 112 -47.11 68.27 37.08
CA MET A 112 -46.96 68.25 35.62
C MET A 112 -47.39 69.58 35.00
N SER A 113 -46.54 70.11 34.11
CA SER A 113 -46.84 71.31 33.32
C SER A 113 -46.37 71.12 31.88
N ILE A 114 -47.23 71.46 30.92
CA ILE A 114 -46.92 71.47 29.50
C ILE A 114 -47.24 72.87 28.99
N ALA A 115 -46.29 73.53 28.35
CA ALA A 115 -46.46 74.87 27.80
C ALA A 115 -46.08 74.90 26.32
N GLY A 116 -46.73 75.78 25.56
CA GLY A 116 -46.45 75.96 24.14
C GLY A 116 -46.76 77.37 23.67
N ARG A 117 -45.85 77.96 22.91
CA ARG A 117 -46.03 79.23 22.22
C ARG A 117 -46.39 78.97 20.76
N LEU A 118 -47.55 79.44 20.34
CA LEU A 118 -48.06 79.31 18.98
C LEU A 118 -48.18 80.69 18.32
N VAL A 119 -47.88 80.78 17.03
CA VAL A 119 -48.12 81.96 16.22
C VAL A 119 -49.25 81.65 15.24
N THR A 120 -50.36 82.40 15.29
CA THR A 120 -51.54 82.18 14.44
C THR A 120 -51.29 82.69 13.01
N ARG A 121 -52.21 82.36 12.09
CA ARG A 121 -52.20 82.89 10.71
C ARG A 121 -52.27 84.42 10.65
N GLY A 122 -52.83 85.07 11.68
CA GLY A 122 -52.94 86.52 11.81
C GLY A 122 -51.71 87.20 12.42
N GLY A 123 -50.70 86.43 12.87
CA GLY A 123 -49.51 86.95 13.55
C GLY A 123 -49.68 87.12 15.07
N GLU A 124 -50.83 86.75 15.64
CA GLU A 124 -51.04 86.73 17.09
C GLU A 124 -50.20 85.63 17.74
N ILE A 125 -49.71 85.88 18.95
CA ILE A 125 -48.93 84.94 19.75
C ILE A 125 -49.83 84.37 20.85
N LEU A 126 -49.97 83.05 20.91
CA LEU A 126 -50.72 82.33 21.94
C LEU A 126 -49.73 81.58 22.83
N ASP A 127 -49.61 82.01 24.08
CA ASP A 127 -48.87 81.30 25.12
C ASP A 127 -49.83 80.41 25.92
N LEU A 128 -49.66 79.10 25.73
CA LEU A 128 -50.44 78.05 26.39
C LEU A 128 -49.65 77.47 27.55
N THR A 129 -50.30 77.28 28.69
CA THR A 129 -49.79 76.46 29.79
C THR A 129 -50.89 75.57 30.34
N ARG A 130 -50.66 74.26 30.36
CA ARG A 130 -51.58 73.27 30.90
C ARG A 130 -50.97 72.51 32.07
N ARG A 131 -51.70 72.47 33.19
CA ARG A 131 -51.36 71.68 34.37
C ARG A 131 -52.35 70.54 34.56
N LYS A 132 -51.95 69.42 35.17
CA LYS A 132 -52.87 68.31 35.46
C LYS A 132 -53.70 68.62 36.72
N GLY A 133 -55.03 68.64 36.59
CA GLY A 133 -55.98 68.90 37.68
C GLY A 133 -57.42 68.55 37.29
N ARG A 134 -58.38 68.73 38.22
CA ARG A 134 -59.83 68.63 37.92
C ARG A 134 -60.38 70.06 37.76
N GLY A 135 -61.00 70.38 36.61
CA GLY A 135 -61.55 71.72 36.32
C GLY A 135 -60.78 72.48 35.22
N LYS A 136 -60.70 73.82 35.33
CA LYS A 136 -59.96 74.69 34.39
C LYS A 136 -58.45 74.42 34.50
N THR A 137 -57.89 73.70 33.54
CA THR A 137 -56.49 73.22 33.56
C THR A 137 -55.59 73.93 32.56
N LEU A 138 -56.17 74.61 31.57
CA LEU A 138 -55.46 75.37 30.54
C LEU A 138 -55.50 76.86 30.86
N SER A 139 -54.34 77.50 30.81
CA SER A 139 -54.17 78.95 30.77
C SER A 139 -53.75 79.34 29.36
N VAL A 140 -54.47 80.27 28.73
CA VAL A 140 -54.16 80.80 27.40
C VAL A 140 -54.02 82.30 27.47
N VAL A 141 -52.83 82.80 27.15
CA VAL A 141 -52.57 84.24 27.01
C VAL A 141 -52.36 84.56 25.54
N CYS A 142 -53.20 85.42 24.98
CA CYS A 142 -53.10 85.90 23.61
C CYS A 142 -52.45 87.29 23.58
N GLY A 143 -51.32 87.40 22.89
CA GLY A 143 -50.61 88.64 22.63
C GLY A 143 -50.74 89.07 21.17
N THR A 144 -50.92 90.38 20.93
CA THR A 144 -50.76 90.98 19.59
C THR A 144 -49.31 91.48 19.41
N PRO A 145 -48.83 91.69 18.17
CA PRO A 145 -47.50 92.25 17.92
C PRO A 145 -47.24 93.62 18.58
N GLU A 146 -48.30 94.31 19.00
CA GLU A 146 -48.29 95.65 19.60
C GLU A 146 -48.20 95.63 21.14
N GLY A 147 -48.12 94.44 21.78
CA GLY A 147 -47.82 94.28 23.20
C GLY A 147 -49.03 94.16 24.14
N GLU A 148 -50.27 94.23 23.64
CA GLU A 148 -51.46 93.93 24.45
C GLU A 148 -51.60 92.43 24.70
N THR A 149 -51.87 92.02 25.94
CA THR A 149 -52.11 90.62 26.33
C THR A 149 -53.51 90.44 26.93
N ARG A 150 -54.23 89.38 26.52
CA ARG A 150 -55.56 89.02 27.03
C ARG A 150 -55.64 87.53 27.36
N GLU A 151 -56.24 87.19 28.49
CA GLU A 151 -56.53 85.79 28.83
C GLU A 151 -57.77 85.29 28.08
N ILE A 152 -57.68 84.09 27.52
CA ILE A 152 -58.76 83.43 26.76
C ILE A 152 -59.10 82.12 27.45
N ASP A 153 -60.39 81.77 27.49
CA ASP A 153 -60.82 80.48 28.01
C ASP A 153 -60.58 79.31 27.02
N GLU A 154 -60.64 78.08 27.52
CA GLU A 154 -60.36 76.87 26.73
C GLU A 154 -61.35 76.67 25.57
N ALA A 155 -62.62 77.07 25.75
CA ALA A 155 -63.66 76.95 24.73
C ALA A 155 -63.40 77.91 23.55
N ALA A 156 -63.08 79.17 23.82
CA ALA A 156 -62.73 80.16 22.80
C ALA A 156 -61.38 79.82 22.13
N PHE A 157 -60.44 79.20 22.84
CA PHE A 157 -59.23 78.66 22.23
C PHE A 157 -59.57 77.55 21.22
N LEU A 158 -60.34 76.53 21.58
CA LEU A 158 -60.69 75.42 20.69
C LEU A 158 -61.57 75.85 19.49
N GLN A 159 -62.42 76.87 19.64
CA GLN A 159 -63.16 77.46 18.52
C GLN A 159 -62.23 78.02 17.42
N ARG A 160 -61.04 78.53 17.79
CA ARG A 160 -60.02 78.96 16.80
C ARG A 160 -59.41 77.80 16.01
N PHE A 161 -59.59 76.56 16.46
CA PHE A 161 -59.16 75.32 15.81
C PHE A 161 -60.33 74.52 15.23
N ALA A 162 -61.40 75.23 14.80
CA ALA A 162 -62.59 74.63 14.18
C ALA A 162 -63.27 73.55 15.05
N SER A 163 -63.10 73.61 16.37
CA SER A 163 -63.66 72.64 17.34
C SER A 163 -63.30 71.18 17.03
N ILE A 164 -62.06 70.94 16.56
CA ILE A 164 -61.53 69.59 16.39
C ILE A 164 -61.44 68.91 17.77
N ASP A 165 -61.96 67.69 17.88
CA ASP A 165 -61.83 66.87 19.08
C ASP A 165 -60.49 66.09 19.11
N ARG A 166 -60.17 65.49 20.26
CA ARG A 166 -58.91 64.76 20.48
C ARG A 166 -58.72 63.61 19.48
N ASP A 167 -59.80 62.91 19.14
CA ASP A 167 -59.76 61.72 18.30
C ASP A 167 -59.50 62.08 16.83
N ARG A 168 -60.19 63.11 16.31
CA ARG A 168 -59.95 63.66 14.96
C ARG A 168 -58.56 64.27 14.82
N TYR A 169 -58.04 64.93 15.85
CA TYR A 169 -56.65 65.44 15.81
C TYR A 169 -55.64 64.29 15.73
N THR A 170 -55.87 63.23 16.50
CA THR A 170 -54.99 62.05 16.54
C THR A 170 -54.98 61.32 15.20
N SER A 171 -56.14 61.15 14.55
CA SER A 171 -56.24 60.42 13.29
C SER A 171 -55.68 61.17 12.07
N VAL A 172 -55.73 62.51 12.07
CA VAL A 172 -55.33 63.32 10.90
C VAL A 172 -53.98 64.01 11.07
N PHE A 173 -53.65 64.54 12.25
CA PHE A 173 -52.51 65.45 12.43
C PHE A 173 -51.38 64.92 13.33
N GLY A 174 -51.64 63.89 14.14
CA GLY A 174 -50.63 63.33 15.05
C GLY A 174 -50.58 61.83 14.96
N ILE A 175 -50.10 61.26 13.86
CA ILE A 175 -50.14 59.80 13.63
C ILE A 175 -48.87 59.13 14.18
N THR A 176 -49.02 58.13 15.06
CA THR A 176 -47.91 57.22 15.46
C THR A 176 -47.86 56.00 14.56
N LEU A 177 -46.78 55.21 14.62
CA LEU A 177 -46.69 53.93 13.89
C LEU A 177 -47.81 52.95 14.31
N GLU A 178 -48.14 52.90 15.60
CA GLU A 178 -49.26 52.09 16.11
C GLU A 178 -50.62 52.63 15.63
N ASP A 179 -50.79 53.96 15.61
CA ASP A 179 -52.00 54.60 15.05
C ASP A 179 -52.11 54.35 13.53
N LEU A 180 -50.99 54.22 12.81
CA LEU A 180 -50.96 53.93 11.37
C LEU A 180 -51.26 52.45 11.09
N GLN A 181 -50.89 51.55 12.00
CA GLN A 181 -51.25 50.13 11.94
C GLN A 181 -52.71 49.87 12.29
N LYS A 182 -53.22 50.44 13.38
CA LYS A 182 -54.66 50.37 13.73
C LYS A 182 -55.52 51.18 12.75
N GLY A 183 -54.98 52.32 12.31
CA GLY A 183 -55.56 53.17 11.29
C GLY A 183 -55.56 52.53 9.91
N ALA A 184 -54.65 51.63 9.55
CA ALA A 184 -54.71 50.95 8.25
C ALA A 184 -55.98 50.10 8.08
N GLU A 185 -56.58 49.63 9.17
CA GLU A 185 -57.89 48.96 9.17
C GLU A 185 -59.05 49.96 9.18
N GLY A 186 -58.95 51.06 9.93
CA GLY A 186 -59.95 52.15 9.95
C GLY A 186 -59.97 53.06 8.70
N LEU A 187 -58.83 53.24 8.04
CA LEU A 187 -58.60 54.02 6.81
C LEU A 187 -59.00 53.24 5.55
N ARG A 188 -59.28 51.94 5.69
CA ARG A 188 -60.02 51.15 4.68
C ARG A 188 -61.53 51.36 4.79
N ALA A 189 -62.04 51.67 5.98
CA ALA A 189 -63.48 51.89 6.22
C ALA A 189 -63.92 53.34 5.94
N ILE A 190 -63.02 54.30 6.10
CA ILE A 190 -63.21 55.68 5.66
C ILE A 190 -62.56 55.79 4.29
N ASN A 191 -63.33 55.95 3.20
CA ASN A 191 -62.84 56.13 1.82
C ASN A 191 -61.87 57.33 1.73
N LEU A 192 -60.62 57.09 2.11
CA LEU A 192 -59.56 58.09 2.09
C LEU A 192 -59.19 58.46 0.64
N GLU A 193 -59.52 57.58 -0.32
CA GLU A 193 -59.42 57.86 -1.75
C GLU A 193 -60.34 59.02 -2.17
N GLU A 194 -61.56 59.12 -1.63
CA GLU A 194 -62.47 60.26 -1.88
C GLU A 194 -62.12 61.51 -1.07
N LEU A 195 -61.56 61.38 0.14
CA LEU A 195 -61.10 62.54 0.92
C LEU A 195 -59.79 63.15 0.38
N LEU A 196 -58.91 62.34 -0.22
CA LEU A 196 -57.68 62.80 -0.87
C LEU A 196 -57.93 63.24 -2.33
N ALA A 197 -58.91 62.65 -3.04
CA ALA A 197 -59.35 63.12 -4.36
C ALA A 197 -60.28 64.35 -4.27
N GLY A 198 -61.10 64.43 -3.21
CA GLY A 198 -62.06 65.49 -2.93
C GLY A 198 -61.45 66.71 -2.26
N GLY A 199 -60.56 67.42 -2.96
CA GLY A 199 -60.32 68.86 -2.74
C GLY A 199 -59.62 69.32 -1.44
N ALA A 200 -59.34 68.46 -0.45
CA ALA A 200 -58.74 68.90 0.82
C ALA A 200 -57.24 69.24 0.75
N LEU A 201 -56.50 68.77 -0.27
CA LEU A 201 -55.07 69.05 -0.47
C LEU A 201 -54.80 69.49 -1.92
N GLY A 202 -55.17 70.73 -2.22
CA GLY A 202 -55.14 71.35 -3.56
C GLY A 202 -54.09 70.80 -4.54
N GLY A 203 -54.57 70.17 -5.62
CA GLY A 203 -53.83 69.94 -6.87
C GLY A 203 -52.77 68.82 -6.90
N SER A 204 -52.65 67.98 -5.86
CA SER A 204 -51.55 66.98 -5.77
C SER A 204 -51.92 65.54 -6.18
N GLY A 205 -53.19 65.24 -6.44
CA GLY A 205 -53.67 63.88 -6.78
C GLY A 205 -53.06 63.28 -8.06
N GLN A 206 -52.87 64.08 -9.11
CA GLN A 206 -52.22 63.62 -10.35
C GLN A 206 -50.74 63.25 -10.16
N ARG A 207 -50.00 63.94 -9.28
CA ARG A 207 -48.60 63.60 -8.98
C ARG A 207 -48.49 62.32 -8.18
N ILE A 208 -49.43 62.08 -7.26
CA ILE A 208 -49.48 60.83 -6.49
C ILE A 208 -49.81 59.65 -7.41
N HIS A 209 -50.74 59.84 -8.36
CA HIS A 209 -51.06 58.80 -9.33
C HIS A 209 -49.87 58.51 -10.27
N ALA A 210 -49.12 59.53 -10.71
CA ALA A 210 -47.92 59.35 -11.50
C ALA A 210 -46.82 58.60 -10.73
N VAL A 211 -46.56 58.96 -9.48
CA VAL A 211 -45.60 58.26 -8.61
C VAL A 211 -46.05 56.82 -8.35
N ARG A 212 -47.35 56.58 -8.12
CA ARG A 212 -47.90 55.24 -7.96
C ARG A 212 -47.70 54.38 -9.21
N SER A 213 -47.92 54.95 -10.40
CA SER A 213 -47.66 54.26 -11.67
C SER A 213 -46.17 53.96 -11.85
N MET A 214 -45.28 54.91 -11.54
CA MET A 214 -43.83 54.67 -11.59
C MET A 214 -43.39 53.55 -10.64
N LEU A 215 -43.86 53.56 -9.39
CA LEU A 215 -43.59 52.50 -8.41
C LEU A 215 -44.18 51.16 -8.84
N HIS A 216 -45.30 51.17 -9.58
CA HIS A 216 -45.89 49.95 -10.12
C HIS A 216 -45.00 49.35 -11.22
N THR A 217 -44.49 50.18 -12.13
CA THR A 217 -43.55 49.75 -13.18
C THR A 217 -42.24 49.24 -12.57
N GLU A 218 -41.67 49.96 -11.60
CA GLU A 218 -40.44 49.54 -10.92
C GLU A 218 -40.64 48.21 -10.17
N ARG A 219 -41.80 48.04 -9.52
CA ARG A 219 -42.18 46.75 -8.91
C ARG A 219 -42.21 45.65 -9.96
N GLU A 220 -42.81 45.88 -11.12
CA GLU A 220 -42.90 44.89 -12.19
C GLU A 220 -41.56 44.52 -12.82
N GLU A 221 -40.61 45.44 -12.88
CA GLU A 221 -39.23 45.18 -13.34
C GLU A 221 -38.43 44.38 -12.30
N LEU A 222 -38.67 44.64 -11.02
CA LEU A 222 -37.96 43.97 -9.92
C LEU A 222 -38.56 42.59 -9.61
N TYR A 223 -39.89 42.46 -9.58
CA TYR A 223 -40.59 41.26 -9.14
C TYR A 223 -41.98 41.13 -9.77
N LYS A 224 -42.23 39.98 -10.41
CA LYS A 224 -43.59 39.59 -10.85
C LYS A 224 -43.99 38.28 -10.19
N PRO A 225 -45.21 38.16 -9.64
CA PRO A 225 -45.67 36.93 -8.97
C PRO A 225 -45.56 35.67 -9.83
N ARG A 226 -45.64 35.81 -11.16
CA ARG A 226 -45.53 34.69 -12.13
C ARG A 226 -44.42 34.90 -13.18
N GLY A 227 -43.56 35.93 -13.02
CA GLY A 227 -42.49 36.20 -13.98
C GLY A 227 -41.19 35.51 -13.58
N GLN A 228 -40.44 34.99 -14.55
CA GLN A 228 -39.11 34.40 -14.30
C GLN A 228 -37.95 35.38 -14.53
N LEU A 229 -38.15 36.37 -15.41
CA LEU A 229 -37.14 37.34 -15.81
C LEU A 229 -36.86 38.50 -14.82
N PRO A 230 -37.81 38.99 -14.00
CA PRO A 230 -37.54 40.10 -13.09
C PRO A 230 -36.39 39.78 -12.12
N ARG A 231 -35.60 40.81 -11.77
CA ARG A 231 -34.31 40.64 -11.06
C ARG A 231 -34.43 39.83 -9.77
N ILE A 232 -35.50 40.01 -9.00
CA ILE A 232 -35.72 39.28 -7.73
C ILE A 232 -36.12 37.83 -7.99
N ASN A 233 -37.02 37.57 -8.94
CA ASN A 233 -37.41 36.20 -9.31
C ASN A 233 -36.22 35.38 -9.81
N ALA A 234 -35.33 35.99 -10.62
CA ALA A 234 -34.09 35.35 -11.07
C ALA A 234 -33.17 34.98 -9.90
N ARG A 235 -32.99 35.86 -8.92
CA ARG A 235 -32.18 35.58 -7.72
C ARG A 235 -32.81 34.54 -6.79
N ILE A 236 -34.14 34.50 -6.67
CA ILE A 236 -34.85 33.46 -5.92
C ILE A 236 -34.62 32.09 -6.56
N LYS A 237 -34.67 32.01 -7.90
CA LYS A 237 -34.38 30.78 -8.65
C LYS A 237 -32.93 30.33 -8.42
N GLU A 238 -31.98 31.25 -8.52
CA GLU A 238 -30.56 30.96 -8.26
C GLU A 238 -30.32 30.47 -6.82
N ILE A 239 -30.96 31.08 -5.82
CA ILE A 239 -30.88 30.61 -4.42
C ILE A 239 -31.49 29.21 -4.27
N ALA A 240 -32.59 28.92 -4.94
CA ALA A 240 -33.22 27.60 -4.93
C ALA A 240 -32.33 26.54 -5.59
N GLU A 241 -31.69 26.87 -6.71
CA GLU A 241 -30.71 26.02 -7.40
C GLU A 241 -29.48 25.78 -6.52
N LEU A 242 -28.91 26.81 -5.90
CA LEU A 242 -27.77 26.67 -4.98
C LEU A 242 -28.13 25.83 -3.75
N ARG A 243 -29.34 25.98 -3.19
CA ARG A 243 -29.83 25.13 -2.10
C ARG A 243 -30.01 23.68 -2.54
N ARG A 244 -30.47 23.44 -3.78
CA ARG A 244 -30.56 22.10 -4.37
C ARG A 244 -29.16 21.49 -4.52
N HIS A 245 -28.21 22.23 -5.07
CA HIS A 245 -26.82 21.79 -5.19
C HIS A 245 -26.16 21.50 -3.83
N LEU A 246 -26.45 22.30 -2.80
CA LEU A 246 -25.99 22.04 -1.43
C LEU A 246 -26.56 20.70 -0.91
N LYS A 247 -27.85 20.45 -1.11
CA LYS A 247 -28.52 19.22 -0.64
C LYS A 247 -28.00 17.98 -1.38
N GLU A 248 -27.79 18.07 -2.69
CA GLU A 248 -27.18 17.01 -3.51
C GLU A 248 -25.73 16.73 -3.08
N THR A 249 -24.98 17.77 -2.70
CA THR A 249 -23.60 17.63 -2.20
C THR A 249 -23.56 17.01 -0.80
N ILE A 250 -24.51 17.35 0.08
CA ILE A 250 -24.64 16.74 1.42
C ILE A 250 -24.99 15.24 1.32
N PHE A 251 -25.84 14.84 0.36
CA PHE A 251 -26.15 13.43 0.09
C PHE A 251 -24.92 12.58 -0.30
N ARG A 252 -23.84 13.19 -0.83
CA ARG A 252 -22.60 12.48 -1.17
C ARG A 252 -21.76 12.09 0.06
N LEU A 253 -21.93 12.76 1.21
CA LEU A 253 -21.20 12.41 2.43
C LEU A 253 -21.68 11.07 3.02
N ASP A 254 -22.98 10.77 2.93
CA ASP A 254 -23.52 9.49 3.39
C ASP A 254 -23.09 8.34 2.46
N ALA A 255 -23.08 8.58 1.14
CA ALA A 255 -22.52 7.63 0.17
C ALA A 255 -21.02 7.38 0.40
N TYR A 256 -20.26 8.44 0.73
CA TYR A 256 -18.85 8.33 1.09
C TYR A 256 -18.64 7.49 2.36
N ARG A 257 -19.43 7.72 3.41
CA ARG A 257 -19.38 6.90 4.65
C ARG A 257 -19.75 5.45 4.40
N ALA A 258 -20.73 5.18 3.53
CA ALA A 258 -21.09 3.82 3.14
C ALA A 258 -19.94 3.11 2.40
N LEU A 259 -19.27 3.82 1.48
CA LEU A 259 -18.09 3.31 0.79
C LEU A 259 -16.91 3.09 1.75
N GLU A 260 -16.67 4.00 2.69
CA GLU A 260 -15.64 3.85 3.72
C GLU A 260 -15.88 2.64 4.62
N GLY A 261 -17.15 2.41 5.01
CA GLY A 261 -17.57 1.20 5.72
C GLY A 261 -17.36 -0.08 4.90
N ALA A 262 -17.72 -0.06 3.61
CA ALA A 262 -17.50 -1.20 2.70
C ALA A 262 -16.00 -1.50 2.50
N ILE A 263 -15.16 -0.46 2.41
CA ILE A 263 -13.70 -0.60 2.36
C ILE A 263 -13.19 -1.25 3.66
N GLY A 264 -13.67 -0.80 4.82
CA GLY A 264 -13.31 -1.37 6.12
C GLY A 264 -13.64 -2.87 6.21
N GLN A 265 -14.87 -3.24 5.88
CA GLN A 265 -15.31 -4.65 5.87
C GLN A 265 -14.51 -5.50 4.87
N THR A 266 -14.19 -4.95 3.69
CA THR A 266 -13.41 -5.66 2.68
C THR A 266 -11.97 -5.88 3.14
N LYS A 267 -11.36 -4.89 3.82
CA LYS A 267 -10.03 -5.03 4.44
C LYS A 267 -10.01 -6.10 5.51
N GLU A 268 -11.00 -6.12 6.40
CA GLU A 268 -11.09 -7.14 7.46
C GLU A 268 -11.26 -8.56 6.88
N ARG A 269 -12.06 -8.70 5.81
CA ARG A 269 -12.17 -9.97 5.07
C ARG A 269 -10.86 -10.37 4.41
N LEU A 270 -10.12 -9.41 3.83
CA LEU A 270 -8.80 -9.66 3.24
C LEU A 270 -7.80 -10.13 4.29
N GLU A 271 -7.73 -9.47 5.45
CA GLU A 271 -6.87 -9.86 6.56
C GLU A 271 -7.19 -11.27 7.07
N THR A 272 -8.48 -11.58 7.22
CA THR A 272 -8.95 -12.92 7.63
C THR A 272 -8.59 -13.99 6.59
N CYS A 273 -8.76 -13.70 5.30
CA CYS A 273 -8.38 -14.60 4.22
C CYS A 273 -6.87 -14.81 4.16
N ASN A 274 -6.07 -13.75 4.34
CA ASN A 274 -4.60 -13.85 4.38
C ASN A 274 -4.12 -14.68 5.57
N ALA A 275 -4.69 -14.47 6.76
CA ALA A 275 -4.37 -15.28 7.94
C ALA A 275 -4.71 -16.77 7.71
N ARG A 276 -5.84 -17.05 7.06
CA ARG A 276 -6.22 -18.42 6.68
C ARG A 276 -5.28 -19.02 5.63
N LEU A 277 -4.88 -18.25 4.63
CA LEU A 277 -3.93 -18.66 3.60
C LEU A 277 -2.57 -19.00 4.21
N ASP A 278 -2.07 -18.19 5.14
CA ASP A 278 -0.79 -18.45 5.82
C ASP A 278 -0.85 -19.71 6.69
N ALA A 279 -1.96 -19.94 7.39
CA ALA A 279 -2.18 -21.18 8.14
C ALA A 279 -2.21 -22.40 7.22
N LEU A 280 -2.88 -22.32 6.07
CA LEU A 280 -2.91 -23.39 5.06
C LEU A 280 -1.53 -23.63 4.44
N ARG A 281 -0.78 -22.58 4.09
CA ARG A 281 0.60 -22.69 3.59
C ARG A 281 1.56 -23.30 4.61
N LYS A 282 1.38 -23.02 5.91
CA LYS A 282 2.14 -23.69 6.98
C LYS A 282 1.83 -25.18 7.05
N ARG A 283 0.54 -25.56 6.96
CA ARG A 283 0.11 -26.97 6.90
C ARG A 283 0.63 -27.68 5.65
N GLN A 284 0.55 -27.03 4.49
CA GLN A 284 1.06 -27.56 3.23
C GLN A 284 2.56 -27.83 3.33
N ARG A 285 3.37 -26.84 3.75
CA ARG A 285 4.83 -27.03 3.97
C ARG A 285 5.13 -28.15 4.94
N HIS A 286 4.35 -28.26 6.03
CA HIS A 286 4.50 -29.35 6.98
C HIS A 286 4.27 -30.73 6.32
N HIS A 287 3.20 -30.87 5.53
CA HIS A 287 2.92 -32.11 4.80
C HIS A 287 3.94 -32.40 3.70
N GLU A 288 4.43 -31.39 2.98
CA GLU A 288 5.52 -31.53 2.00
C GLU A 288 6.82 -31.99 2.67
N ASN A 289 7.15 -31.44 3.84
CA ASN A 289 8.34 -31.85 4.60
C ASN A 289 8.18 -33.28 5.14
N LEU A 290 6.98 -33.67 5.60
CA LEU A 290 6.69 -35.05 5.96
C LEU A 290 6.84 -36.01 4.78
N TRP A 291 6.34 -35.62 3.60
CA TRP A 291 6.43 -36.43 2.39
C TRP A 291 7.88 -36.57 1.90
N LYS A 292 8.66 -35.48 1.90
CA LYS A 292 10.10 -35.50 1.56
C LYS A 292 10.96 -36.22 2.61
N GLY A 293 10.61 -36.10 3.89
CA GLY A 293 11.32 -36.75 4.99
C GLY A 293 11.02 -38.24 5.13
N TRP A 294 9.89 -38.72 4.59
CA TRP A 294 9.48 -40.11 4.74
C TRP A 294 10.47 -41.12 4.13
N PRO A 295 10.97 -40.96 2.88
CA PRO A 295 11.99 -41.84 2.32
C PRO A 295 13.29 -41.84 3.13
N ILE A 296 13.76 -40.67 3.57
CA ILE A 296 14.98 -40.53 4.38
C ILE A 296 14.80 -41.21 5.74
N HIS A 297 13.59 -41.13 6.33
CA HIS A 297 13.26 -41.85 7.55
C HIS A 297 13.26 -43.37 7.34
N GLN A 298 12.73 -43.87 6.22
CA GLN A 298 12.80 -45.31 5.90
C GLN A 298 14.24 -45.79 5.72
N GLU A 299 15.06 -44.99 5.04
CA GLU A 299 16.49 -45.26 4.87
C GLU A 299 17.22 -45.31 6.22
N LEU A 300 16.98 -44.33 7.09
CA LEU A 300 17.52 -44.30 8.45
C LEU A 300 17.11 -45.55 9.24
N ARG A 301 15.84 -45.97 9.15
CA ARG A 301 15.36 -47.21 9.80
C ARG A 301 16.05 -48.46 9.24
N GLY A 302 16.33 -48.48 7.94
CA GLY A 302 17.10 -49.54 7.31
C GLY A 302 18.56 -49.58 7.78
N ILE A 303 19.20 -48.41 7.92
CA ILE A 303 20.57 -48.28 8.45
C ILE A 303 20.61 -48.68 9.93
N GLU A 304 19.65 -48.23 10.75
CA GLU A 304 19.53 -48.62 12.15
C GLU A 304 19.38 -50.14 12.28
N ALA A 305 18.57 -50.77 11.42
CA ALA A 305 18.43 -52.23 11.39
C ALA A 305 19.73 -52.94 10.94
N ARG A 306 20.42 -52.42 9.92
CA ARG A 306 21.75 -52.92 9.49
C ARG A 306 22.75 -52.85 10.63
N LEU A 307 22.84 -51.75 11.37
CA LEU A 307 23.77 -51.61 12.49
C LEU A 307 23.53 -52.62 13.64
N GLN A 308 22.35 -53.21 13.71
CA GLN A 308 22.01 -54.27 14.68
C GLN A 308 22.33 -55.68 14.17
N THR A 309 22.73 -55.87 12.90
CA THR A 309 23.03 -57.22 12.39
C THR A 309 24.36 -57.75 12.92
N PRO A 310 24.48 -59.06 13.17
CA PRO A 310 25.72 -59.69 13.64
C PRO A 310 26.92 -59.46 12.69
N ASP A 311 26.66 -59.29 11.40
CA ASP A 311 27.68 -59.07 10.37
C ASP A 311 28.43 -57.74 10.52
N LEU A 312 27.83 -56.74 11.18
CA LEU A 312 28.45 -55.44 11.47
C LEU A 312 28.90 -55.30 12.93
N GLN A 313 28.67 -56.32 13.77
CA GLN A 313 29.19 -56.36 15.12
C GLN A 313 30.68 -56.74 15.06
N SER A 314 31.54 -55.76 15.37
CA SER A 314 32.97 -55.96 15.53
C SER A 314 33.37 -55.78 17.00
N PRO A 315 34.27 -56.61 17.52
CA PRO A 315 34.88 -56.39 18.83
C PRO A 315 35.84 -55.19 18.84
N ILE A 316 36.26 -54.70 17.68
CA ILE A 316 37.10 -53.50 17.53
C ILE A 316 36.19 -52.27 17.48
N PRO A 317 36.37 -51.30 18.38
CA PRO A 317 35.71 -50.00 18.32
C PRO A 317 36.09 -49.19 17.07
N ASP A 318 35.18 -48.34 16.60
CA ASP A 318 35.35 -47.57 15.36
C ASP A 318 36.56 -46.61 15.40
N ASP A 319 36.91 -46.08 16.58
CA ASP A 319 38.06 -45.20 16.82
C ASP A 319 39.40 -45.94 16.82
N ALA A 320 39.40 -47.23 17.17
CA ALA A 320 40.60 -48.07 17.19
C ALA A 320 41.04 -48.56 15.81
N VAL A 321 40.17 -48.49 14.79
CA VAL A 321 40.45 -48.92 13.40
C VAL A 321 41.66 -48.17 12.83
N GLY A 322 41.74 -46.86 13.05
CA GLY A 322 42.87 -46.04 12.60
C GLY A 322 44.18 -46.47 13.27
N THR A 323 44.15 -46.70 14.57
CA THR A 323 45.32 -47.13 15.35
C THR A 323 45.86 -48.48 14.89
N TYR A 324 44.98 -49.43 14.54
CA TYR A 324 45.37 -50.70 13.94
C TYR A 324 46.02 -50.53 12.56
N ALA A 325 45.45 -49.69 11.70
CA ALA A 325 45.98 -49.42 10.35
C ALA A 325 47.36 -48.74 10.39
N ASP A 326 47.58 -47.84 11.36
CA ASP A 326 48.86 -47.15 11.56
C ASP A 326 49.94 -48.12 12.03
N LEU A 327 49.65 -48.96 13.03
CA LEU A 327 50.59 -49.94 13.57
C LEU A 327 50.99 -51.01 12.54
N LEU A 328 50.05 -51.48 11.71
CA LEU A 328 50.35 -52.45 10.66
C LEU A 328 51.26 -51.86 9.58
N ARG A 329 51.01 -50.61 9.16
CA ARG A 329 51.89 -49.87 8.23
C ARG A 329 53.27 -49.60 8.82
N GLU A 330 53.34 -49.26 10.11
CA GLU A 330 54.60 -49.04 10.82
C GLU A 330 55.44 -50.33 10.84
N ILE A 331 54.83 -51.48 11.14
CA ILE A 331 55.53 -52.78 11.15
C ILE A 331 56.05 -53.14 9.75
N GLU A 332 55.25 -52.95 8.71
CA GLU A 332 55.66 -53.23 7.33
C GLU A 332 56.82 -52.34 6.88
N ALA A 333 56.77 -51.04 7.18
CA ALA A 333 57.88 -50.12 6.92
C ALA A 333 59.17 -50.54 7.62
N ILE A 334 59.09 -50.94 8.90
CA ILE A 334 60.26 -51.42 9.66
C ILE A 334 60.80 -52.73 9.07
N ASP A 335 59.94 -53.65 8.63
CA ASP A 335 60.36 -54.92 8.01
C ASP A 335 61.11 -54.68 6.69
N THR A 336 60.67 -53.71 5.86
CA THR A 336 61.42 -53.31 4.65
C THR A 336 62.78 -52.66 4.97
N GLU A 337 62.85 -51.86 6.03
CA GLU A 337 64.09 -51.23 6.50
C GLU A 337 65.13 -52.29 6.93
N ILE A 338 64.69 -53.29 7.71
CA ILE A 338 65.54 -54.43 8.14
C ILE A 338 66.06 -55.20 6.92
N GLY A 339 65.20 -55.48 5.94
CA GLY A 339 65.59 -56.17 4.70
C GLY A 339 66.70 -55.45 3.95
N ARG A 340 66.58 -54.12 3.80
CA ARG A 340 67.60 -53.27 3.15
C ARG A 340 68.93 -53.29 3.89
N LEU A 341 68.91 -53.17 5.22
CA LEU A 341 70.12 -53.13 6.04
C LEU A 341 70.86 -54.48 6.03
N ASN A 342 70.14 -55.60 6.08
CA ASN A 342 70.75 -56.94 6.00
C ASN A 342 71.42 -57.21 4.65
N ALA A 343 70.83 -56.73 3.55
CA ALA A 343 71.46 -56.81 2.23
C ALA A 343 72.77 -55.98 2.18
N GLY A 344 72.82 -54.85 2.90
CA GLY A 344 74.04 -54.06 3.07
C GLY A 344 75.13 -54.80 3.85
N ILE A 345 74.78 -55.47 4.95
CA ILE A 345 75.73 -56.28 5.75
C ILE A 345 76.38 -57.36 4.89
N ALA A 346 75.58 -58.14 4.15
CA ALA A 346 76.09 -59.23 3.31
C ALA A 346 77.07 -58.75 2.22
N ARG A 347 76.84 -57.55 1.67
CA ARG A 347 77.76 -56.93 0.71
C ARG A 347 79.10 -56.58 1.35
N TRP A 348 79.09 -55.94 2.51
CA TRP A 348 80.31 -55.53 3.22
C TRP A 348 81.08 -56.72 3.79
N GLU A 349 80.42 -57.80 4.22
CA GLU A 349 81.07 -59.05 4.63
C GLU A 349 81.88 -59.66 3.47
N GLY A 350 81.35 -59.61 2.23
CA GLY A 350 82.08 -60.04 1.04
C GLY A 350 83.27 -59.15 0.64
N GLU A 351 83.22 -57.86 0.95
CA GLU A 351 84.32 -56.91 0.71
C GLU A 351 85.41 -57.02 1.79
N GLY A 352 85.06 -57.35 3.03
CA GLY A 352 86.00 -57.57 4.14
C GLY A 352 86.92 -58.77 3.90
N GLU A 353 86.37 -59.93 3.53
CA GLU A 353 87.19 -61.14 3.40
C GLU A 353 88.14 -61.16 2.19
N ARG A 354 87.88 -60.31 1.20
CA ARG A 354 88.80 -60.13 0.06
C ARG A 354 90.07 -59.35 0.44
N ASN A 355 90.07 -58.63 1.56
CA ASN A 355 91.10 -57.66 1.93
C ASN A 355 91.79 -58.00 3.27
N ARG A 356 92.01 -59.27 3.58
CA ARG A 356 92.63 -59.70 4.85
C ARG A 356 94.16 -59.41 4.89
N PRO A 357 94.68 -58.69 5.90
CA PRO A 357 96.09 -58.31 5.96
C PRO A 357 97.02 -59.36 6.63
N ASP A 358 98.33 -59.27 6.36
CA ASP A 358 99.40 -60.11 6.93
C ASP A 358 99.96 -59.50 8.24
N PRO A 359 99.92 -60.23 9.38
CA PRO A 359 100.28 -59.71 10.70
C PRO A 359 101.78 -59.45 10.92
N ALA A 360 102.69 -60.04 10.14
CA ALA A 360 104.14 -59.91 10.38
C ALA A 360 104.71 -58.53 9.97
N ILE A 361 104.15 -57.91 8.94
CA ILE A 361 104.54 -56.58 8.44
C ILE A 361 103.85 -55.46 9.26
N LEU A 362 102.65 -55.74 9.80
CA LEU A 362 101.91 -54.81 10.64
C LEU A 362 102.48 -54.68 12.07
N ALA A 363 103.20 -55.69 12.57
CA ALA A 363 103.83 -55.65 13.89
C ALA A 363 104.95 -54.59 14.00
N GLU A 364 105.56 -54.23 12.87
CA GLU A 364 106.60 -53.19 12.76
C GLU A 364 106.06 -51.94 12.02
N GLU A 365 104.73 -51.82 11.85
CA GLU A 365 104.02 -50.71 11.18
C GLU A 365 104.42 -49.36 11.75
N GLU A 366 104.45 -49.23 13.07
CA GLU A 366 104.75 -47.98 13.76
C GLU A 366 106.17 -47.50 13.47
N THR A 367 107.14 -48.42 13.43
CA THR A 367 108.56 -48.12 13.20
C THR A 367 108.86 -47.88 11.72
N ILE A 368 108.25 -48.65 10.81
CA ILE A 368 108.40 -48.49 9.35
C ILE A 368 107.66 -47.23 8.88
N SER A 369 106.46 -46.93 9.41
CA SER A 369 105.70 -45.74 9.03
C SER A 369 106.30 -44.47 9.60
N THR A 370 106.83 -44.45 10.84
CA THR A 370 107.55 -43.26 11.36
C THR A 370 108.79 -42.97 10.53
N LEU A 371 109.54 -44.00 10.16
CA LEU A 371 110.70 -43.86 9.28
C LEU A 371 110.29 -43.54 7.82
N LEU A 372 109.07 -43.85 7.38
CA LEU A 372 108.59 -43.46 6.05
C LEU A 372 108.00 -42.06 5.96
N GLN A 373 107.16 -41.72 6.94
CA GLN A 373 106.51 -40.42 7.08
C GLN A 373 107.58 -39.35 7.23
N ARG A 374 108.66 -39.68 7.95
CA ARG A 374 109.81 -38.80 8.09
C ARG A 374 110.78 -38.91 6.92
N LEU A 375 110.74 -39.95 6.07
CA LEU A 375 111.66 -40.09 4.92
C LEU A 375 111.48 -38.98 3.89
N ASP A 376 110.25 -38.81 3.38
CA ASP A 376 109.98 -37.73 2.44
C ASP A 376 110.14 -36.39 3.16
N GLY A 377 109.68 -36.25 4.42
CA GLY A 377 109.88 -35.06 5.24
C GLY A 377 111.35 -34.65 5.40
N ILE A 378 112.26 -35.61 5.51
CA ILE A 378 113.69 -35.40 5.75
C ILE A 378 114.47 -35.28 4.45
N GLU A 379 114.12 -36.02 3.39
CA GLU A 379 114.65 -35.78 2.04
C GLU A 379 114.16 -34.43 1.48
N LYS A 380 112.92 -34.04 1.82
CA LYS A 380 112.30 -32.76 1.47
C LYS A 380 112.85 -31.66 2.36
N ALA A 381 113.01 -31.81 3.68
CA ALA A 381 113.66 -30.84 4.54
C ALA A 381 115.11 -30.58 4.11
N ARG A 382 115.87 -31.64 3.78
CA ARG A 382 117.23 -31.55 3.20
C ARG A 382 117.28 -30.78 1.87
N ARG A 383 116.22 -30.80 1.06
CA ARG A 383 116.15 -30.12 -0.26
C ARG A 383 115.40 -28.78 -0.23
N GLN A 384 114.47 -28.61 0.69
CA GLN A 384 113.44 -27.56 0.70
C GLN A 384 113.53 -26.63 1.90
N ASN A 385 114.14 -26.97 3.04
CA ASN A 385 114.33 -25.99 4.12
C ASN A 385 115.02 -24.69 3.64
N PRO A 386 115.99 -24.72 2.70
CA PRO A 386 116.52 -23.51 2.08
C PRO A 386 115.48 -22.74 1.24
N LYS A 387 114.61 -23.45 0.50
CA LYS A 387 113.56 -22.85 -0.37
C LYS A 387 112.30 -22.42 0.39
N ARG A 388 111.95 -23.09 1.50
CA ARG A 388 110.83 -22.77 2.40
C ARG A 388 111.14 -21.52 3.22
N ARG A 389 112.38 -21.35 3.68
CA ARG A 389 112.86 -20.08 4.25
C ARG A 389 112.74 -18.92 3.26
N GLN A 390 113.02 -19.17 1.98
CA GLN A 390 112.80 -18.18 0.92
C GLN A 390 111.31 -17.89 0.67
N ARG A 391 110.44 -18.90 0.65
CA ARG A 391 108.98 -18.74 0.48
C ARG A 391 108.29 -18.09 1.68
N HIS A 392 108.75 -18.37 2.90
CA HIS A 392 108.27 -17.72 4.12
C HIS A 392 108.48 -16.20 4.02
N ALA A 393 109.68 -15.77 3.59
CA ALA A 393 109.97 -14.37 3.31
C ALA A 393 109.13 -13.79 2.13
N GLU A 394 108.83 -14.58 1.10
CA GLU A 394 107.95 -14.17 -0.02
C GLU A 394 106.47 -14.03 0.41
N MET A 395 105.96 -14.92 1.28
CA MET A 395 104.60 -14.90 1.81
C MET A 395 104.40 -13.80 2.86
N GLU A 396 105.42 -13.53 3.67
CA GLU A 396 105.45 -12.37 4.58
C GLU A 396 105.38 -11.06 3.78
N ALA A 397 106.14 -10.98 2.68
CA ALA A 397 106.06 -9.85 1.75
C ALA A 397 104.69 -9.73 1.05
N ALA A 398 104.07 -10.86 0.67
CA ALA A 398 102.74 -10.88 0.04
C ALA A 398 101.61 -10.50 1.01
N LEU A 399 101.65 -10.96 2.26
CA LEU A 399 100.71 -10.55 3.31
C LEU A 399 100.85 -9.06 3.64
N SER A 400 102.09 -8.54 3.63
CA SER A 400 102.32 -7.11 3.77
C SER A 400 101.73 -6.32 2.58
N GLN A 401 101.70 -6.90 1.38
CA GLN A 401 101.12 -6.29 0.18
C GLN A 401 99.58 -6.36 0.17
N GLU A 402 98.98 -7.49 0.59
CA GLU A 402 97.52 -7.66 0.76
C GLU A 402 96.98 -6.74 1.87
N LEU A 403 97.71 -6.60 2.99
CA LEU A 403 97.40 -5.62 4.03
C LEU A 403 97.49 -4.18 3.49
N ALA A 404 98.53 -3.86 2.73
CA ALA A 404 98.69 -2.53 2.12
C ALA A 404 97.59 -2.19 1.10
N ALA A 405 96.95 -3.19 0.49
CA ALA A 405 95.81 -3.01 -0.41
C ALA A 405 94.48 -2.75 0.32
N LEU A 406 94.31 -3.26 1.53
CA LEU A 406 93.11 -3.09 2.35
C LEU A 406 93.19 -1.90 3.31
N LEU A 407 94.39 -1.59 3.82
CA LEU A 407 94.70 -0.47 4.70
C LEU A 407 96.02 0.18 4.23
N PRO A 408 95.96 1.22 3.38
CA PRO A 408 97.14 1.92 2.89
C PRO A 408 98.01 2.44 4.04
N GLY A 409 99.30 2.07 4.07
CA GLY A 409 100.26 2.53 5.08
C GLY A 409 100.27 1.76 6.41
N ALA A 410 99.54 0.64 6.54
CA ALA A 410 99.64 -0.26 7.69
C ALA A 410 100.75 -1.32 7.51
N GLY A 411 101.63 -1.47 8.50
CA GLY A 411 102.59 -2.59 8.57
C GLY A 411 102.01 -3.80 9.30
N LEU A 412 102.62 -4.99 9.11
CA LEU A 412 102.16 -6.27 9.70
C LEU A 412 102.00 -6.22 11.23
N GLU A 413 102.80 -5.39 11.93
CA GLU A 413 102.67 -5.16 13.39
C GLU A 413 101.33 -4.53 13.79
N ARG A 414 100.74 -3.69 12.94
CA ARG A 414 99.43 -3.07 13.21
C ARG A 414 98.31 -4.11 13.19
N LEU A 415 98.43 -5.13 12.34
CA LEU A 415 97.51 -6.27 12.25
C LEU A 415 97.61 -7.19 13.49
N ARG A 416 98.81 -7.33 14.07
CA ARG A 416 99.04 -8.07 15.34
C ARG A 416 98.32 -7.42 16.53
N THR A 417 98.26 -6.09 16.58
CA THR A 417 97.50 -5.33 17.59
C THR A 417 96.01 -5.15 17.26
N PHE A 418 95.59 -5.24 16.00
CA PHE A 418 94.20 -5.00 15.55
C PHE A 418 93.17 -5.93 16.21
N GLN A 419 93.54 -7.19 16.49
CA GLN A 419 92.66 -8.13 17.20
C GLN A 419 92.37 -7.72 18.65
N HIS A 420 93.22 -6.91 19.28
CA HIS A 420 93.09 -6.49 20.67
C HIS A 420 92.38 -5.13 20.85
N ASP A 421 92.36 -4.27 19.82
CA ASP A 421 91.86 -2.89 19.92
C ASP A 421 90.40 -2.67 19.45
N LEU A 422 89.75 -3.65 18.80
CA LEU A 422 88.36 -3.53 18.35
C LEU A 422 87.35 -4.05 19.39
N PRO A 423 86.52 -3.20 20.05
CA PRO A 423 85.58 -3.65 21.07
C PRO A 423 84.50 -4.59 20.52
N VAL A 424 84.17 -5.65 21.28
CA VAL A 424 83.11 -6.62 20.92
C VAL A 424 81.76 -5.94 20.62
N THR A 425 81.46 -4.84 21.33
CA THR A 425 80.23 -4.05 21.16
C THR A 425 80.12 -3.39 19.78
N LEU A 426 81.23 -2.93 19.21
CA LEU A 426 81.24 -2.33 17.86
C LEU A 426 81.07 -3.42 16.79
N ARG A 427 81.58 -4.62 17.06
CA ARG A 427 81.44 -5.81 16.20
C ARG A 427 79.99 -6.30 16.14
N GLU A 428 79.29 -6.27 17.28
CA GLU A 428 77.84 -6.53 17.35
C GLU A 428 77.04 -5.44 16.63
N GLU A 429 77.39 -4.16 16.77
CA GLU A 429 76.71 -3.06 16.08
C GLU A 429 76.77 -3.22 14.54
N ILE A 430 77.94 -3.59 13.99
CA ILE A 430 78.10 -3.78 12.54
C ILE A 430 77.28 -4.97 12.01
N ARG A 431 77.24 -6.08 12.76
CA ARG A 431 76.37 -7.23 12.43
C ARG A 431 74.89 -6.87 12.47
N THR A 432 74.47 -6.08 13.47
CA THR A 432 73.08 -5.61 13.55
C THR A 432 72.72 -4.68 12.39
N LEU A 433 73.63 -3.78 11.98
CA LEU A 433 73.43 -2.90 10.84
C LEU A 433 73.30 -3.65 9.52
N ALA A 434 74.13 -4.68 9.29
CA ALA A 434 74.05 -5.51 8.09
C ALA A 434 72.73 -6.32 8.05
N HIS A 435 72.33 -6.92 9.18
CA HIS A 435 71.07 -7.65 9.27
C HIS A 435 69.83 -6.75 9.11
N GLU A 436 69.84 -5.56 9.71
CA GLU A 436 68.76 -4.57 9.54
C GLU A 436 68.67 -4.06 8.11
N SER A 437 69.80 -3.85 7.43
CA SER A 437 69.88 -3.44 6.03
C SER A 437 69.30 -4.49 5.09
N GLU A 438 69.67 -5.77 5.25
CA GLU A 438 69.09 -6.89 4.50
C GLU A 438 67.56 -7.00 4.75
N GLY A 439 67.13 -6.79 6.00
CA GLY A 439 65.73 -6.78 6.37
C GLY A 439 64.93 -5.64 5.75
N VAL A 440 65.51 -4.43 5.67
CA VAL A 440 64.90 -3.27 5.00
C VAL A 440 64.83 -3.52 3.49
N GLY A 441 65.90 -4.04 2.87
CA GLY A 441 65.93 -4.38 1.44
C GLY A 441 64.81 -5.34 1.03
N LYS A 442 64.63 -6.45 1.76
CA LYS A 442 63.53 -7.41 1.51
C LYS A 442 62.14 -6.80 1.68
N ARG A 443 61.97 -5.82 2.57
CA ARG A 443 60.69 -5.11 2.77
C ARG A 443 60.41 -4.12 1.63
N ILE A 444 61.44 -3.41 1.16
CA ILE A 444 61.36 -2.52 0.00
C ILE A 444 60.93 -3.31 -1.23
N GLU A 445 61.63 -4.40 -1.54
CA GLU A 445 61.31 -5.28 -2.67
C GLU A 445 59.85 -5.78 -2.61
N LYS A 446 59.41 -6.25 -1.43
CA LYS A 446 58.02 -6.69 -1.23
C LYS A 446 57.00 -5.57 -1.45
N ILE A 447 57.28 -4.35 -1.01
CA ILE A 447 56.39 -3.19 -1.19
C ILE A 447 56.33 -2.79 -2.66
N GLU A 448 57.45 -2.85 -3.38
CA GLU A 448 57.53 -2.52 -4.82
C GLU A 448 56.71 -3.51 -5.66
N ILE A 449 56.82 -4.82 -5.41
CA ILE A 449 55.98 -5.85 -6.05
C ILE A 449 54.48 -5.61 -5.77
N GLN A 450 54.13 -5.24 -4.53
CA GLN A 450 52.74 -4.90 -4.18
C GLN A 450 52.25 -3.62 -4.86
N GLN A 451 53.15 -2.66 -5.08
CA GLN A 451 52.84 -1.40 -5.74
C GLN A 451 52.62 -1.60 -7.24
N GLU A 452 53.42 -2.44 -7.88
CA GLU A 452 53.29 -2.80 -9.30
C GLU A 452 51.97 -3.53 -9.56
N SER A 453 51.67 -4.59 -8.81
CA SER A 453 50.38 -5.30 -8.91
C SER A 453 49.16 -4.40 -8.61
N SER A 454 49.27 -3.46 -7.66
CA SER A 454 48.19 -2.49 -7.39
C SER A 454 48.05 -1.44 -8.50
N ARG A 455 49.13 -1.16 -9.25
CA ARG A 455 49.11 -0.25 -10.40
C ARG A 455 48.45 -0.90 -11.61
N GLU A 456 48.75 -2.17 -11.89
CA GLU A 456 48.06 -2.94 -12.93
C GLU A 456 46.55 -2.99 -12.67
N GLN A 457 46.13 -3.24 -11.41
CA GLN A 457 44.71 -3.22 -11.03
C GLN A 457 44.06 -1.84 -11.20
N PHE A 458 44.82 -0.76 -10.99
CA PHE A 458 44.34 0.60 -11.22
C PHE A 458 44.12 0.87 -12.72
N GLU A 459 45.09 0.52 -13.56
CA GLU A 459 45.04 0.71 -15.01
C GLU A 459 43.93 -0.14 -15.65
N GLU A 460 43.74 -1.38 -15.19
CA GLU A 460 42.65 -2.26 -15.64
C GLU A 460 41.27 -1.69 -15.26
N ALA A 461 41.11 -1.20 -14.02
CA ALA A 461 39.87 -0.58 -13.57
C ALA A 461 39.58 0.73 -14.32
N GLU A 462 40.61 1.51 -14.63
CA GLU A 462 40.51 2.76 -15.41
C GLU A 462 40.10 2.48 -16.87
N ALA A 463 40.75 1.53 -17.53
CA ALA A 463 40.41 1.11 -18.89
C ALA A 463 38.97 0.58 -18.99
N THR A 464 38.55 -0.19 -17.97
CA THR A 464 37.20 -0.72 -17.85
C THR A 464 36.14 0.38 -17.72
N LEU A 465 36.43 1.43 -16.93
CA LEU A 465 35.55 2.60 -16.81
C LEU A 465 35.48 3.41 -18.11
N ALA A 466 36.62 3.63 -18.75
CA ALA A 466 36.70 4.37 -20.01
C ALA A 466 35.93 3.67 -21.14
N ALA A 467 36.06 2.35 -21.26
CA ALA A 467 35.33 1.55 -22.25
C ALA A 467 33.79 1.59 -22.05
N ARG A 468 33.34 1.76 -20.81
CA ARG A 468 31.91 1.73 -20.45
C ARG A 468 31.25 3.12 -20.35
N ALA A 469 32.03 4.20 -20.28
CA ALA A 469 31.52 5.58 -20.24
C ALA A 469 30.96 6.06 -21.59
N ALA A 470 31.32 5.42 -22.69
CA ALA A 470 30.92 5.80 -24.03
C ALA A 470 29.75 4.93 -24.54
N ARG A 471 28.50 5.31 -24.22
CA ARG A 471 27.26 4.98 -24.98
C ARG A 471 26.05 5.64 -24.31
N PHE A 472 25.41 6.57 -25.01
CA PHE A 472 24.17 7.21 -24.58
C PHE A 472 23.00 6.68 -25.42
N ASP A 473 22.03 6.04 -24.77
CA ASP A 473 20.59 6.31 -24.95
C ASP A 473 19.74 5.78 -23.76
N ASP A 474 20.28 5.88 -22.55
CA ASP A 474 19.81 5.10 -21.40
C ASP A 474 18.64 5.75 -20.63
N GLU A 475 18.46 7.07 -20.73
CA GLU A 475 17.41 7.80 -19.98
C GLU A 475 16.01 7.53 -20.57
N THR A 476 15.92 7.45 -21.90
CA THR A 476 14.69 7.10 -22.64
C THR A 476 14.18 5.72 -22.25
N ILE A 477 15.07 4.72 -22.13
CA ILE A 477 14.71 3.35 -21.77
C ILE A 477 14.22 3.25 -20.32
N VAL A 478 14.78 4.03 -19.39
CA VAL A 478 14.31 4.07 -18.00
C VAL A 478 12.90 4.63 -17.90
N GLU A 479 12.60 5.70 -18.64
CA GLU A 479 11.24 6.28 -18.65
C GLU A 479 10.22 5.34 -19.29
N LEU A 480 10.58 4.69 -20.41
CA LEU A 480 9.73 3.66 -21.03
C LEU A 480 9.47 2.50 -20.07
N TYR A 481 10.51 1.98 -19.40
CA TYR A 481 10.36 0.87 -18.45
C TYR A 481 9.39 1.22 -17.30
N ARG A 482 9.43 2.45 -16.80
CA ARG A 482 8.53 2.94 -15.73
C ARG A 482 7.07 3.03 -16.19
N GLN A 483 6.83 3.28 -17.47
CA GLN A 483 5.49 3.42 -18.04
C GLN A 483 4.83 2.08 -18.39
N ILE A 484 5.59 0.97 -18.52
CA ILE A 484 5.06 -0.35 -18.92
C ILE A 484 3.86 -0.75 -18.04
N ASP A 485 4.00 -0.70 -16.71
CA ASP A 485 2.95 -1.15 -15.79
C ASP A 485 1.66 -0.33 -15.90
N ASP A 486 1.77 0.98 -16.18
CA ASP A 486 0.60 1.85 -16.35
C ASP A 486 -0.11 1.55 -17.68
N VAL A 487 0.65 1.38 -18.76
CA VAL A 487 0.11 1.05 -20.09
C VAL A 487 -0.50 -0.35 -20.10
N GLU A 488 0.13 -1.35 -19.48
CA GLU A 488 -0.41 -2.72 -19.37
C GLU A 488 -1.75 -2.75 -18.60
N LYS A 489 -1.87 -1.97 -17.52
CA LYS A 489 -3.15 -1.84 -16.78
C LYS A 489 -4.23 -1.22 -17.64
N LYS A 490 -3.92 -0.15 -18.37
CA LYS A 490 -4.87 0.52 -19.27
C LYS A 490 -5.29 -0.40 -20.43
N ARG A 491 -4.35 -1.13 -21.04
CA ARG A 491 -4.61 -2.12 -22.10
C ARG A 491 -5.50 -3.27 -21.60
N SER A 492 -5.22 -3.80 -20.41
CA SER A 492 -6.07 -4.83 -19.79
C SER A 492 -7.50 -4.33 -19.57
N ARG A 493 -7.65 -3.08 -19.12
CA ARG A 493 -8.96 -2.45 -18.94
C ARG A 493 -9.69 -2.21 -20.27
N VAL A 494 -8.98 -1.81 -21.33
CA VAL A 494 -9.53 -1.71 -22.69
C VAL A 494 -10.11 -3.05 -23.14
N HIS A 495 -9.35 -4.15 -22.99
CA HIS A 495 -9.81 -5.49 -23.34
C HIS A 495 -11.05 -5.93 -22.51
N GLU A 496 -11.05 -5.66 -21.20
CA GLU A 496 -12.19 -5.95 -20.33
C GLU A 496 -13.46 -5.20 -20.76
N LEU A 497 -13.33 -3.91 -21.10
CA LEU A 497 -14.43 -3.09 -21.59
C LEU A 497 -14.96 -3.62 -22.93
N GLN A 498 -14.08 -3.97 -23.86
CA GLN A 498 -14.44 -4.54 -25.17
C GLN A 498 -15.23 -5.85 -25.02
N GLU A 499 -14.72 -6.80 -24.24
CA GLU A 499 -15.43 -8.07 -23.99
C GLU A 499 -16.79 -7.86 -23.32
N ARG A 500 -16.89 -6.89 -22.41
CA ARG A 500 -18.14 -6.59 -21.70
C ARG A 500 -19.18 -6.00 -22.66
N ILE A 501 -18.77 -5.05 -23.50
CA ILE A 501 -19.61 -4.47 -24.55
C ILE A 501 -20.10 -5.56 -25.50
N GLU A 502 -19.21 -6.45 -25.95
CA GLU A 502 -19.57 -7.54 -26.85
C GLU A 502 -20.59 -8.50 -26.22
N ARG A 503 -20.37 -8.92 -24.97
CA ARG A 503 -21.33 -9.76 -24.22
C ARG A 503 -22.70 -9.11 -24.05
N LEU A 504 -22.75 -7.82 -23.76
CA LEU A 504 -23.99 -7.07 -23.63
C LEU A 504 -24.71 -6.95 -24.98
N ARG A 505 -23.98 -6.66 -26.07
CA ARG A 505 -24.53 -6.62 -27.44
C ARG A 505 -25.09 -7.97 -27.86
N GLU A 506 -24.37 -9.07 -27.59
CA GLU A 506 -24.88 -10.43 -27.81
C GLU A 506 -26.12 -10.73 -26.97
N GLY A 507 -26.14 -10.32 -25.70
CA GLY A 507 -27.28 -10.43 -24.80
C GLY A 507 -28.51 -9.71 -25.34
N VAL A 508 -28.34 -8.46 -25.78
CA VAL A 508 -29.38 -7.67 -26.45
C VAL A 508 -29.87 -8.37 -27.72
N ASN A 509 -28.98 -8.83 -28.59
CA ASN A 509 -29.35 -9.51 -29.84
C ASN A 509 -30.05 -10.86 -29.61
N ARG A 510 -29.72 -11.59 -28.54
CA ARG A 510 -30.47 -12.79 -28.14
C ARG A 510 -31.87 -12.42 -27.67
N ARG A 511 -32.01 -11.50 -26.70
CA ARG A 511 -33.32 -11.10 -26.18
C ARG A 511 -34.22 -10.50 -27.26
N LYS A 512 -33.66 -9.75 -28.23
CA LYS A 512 -34.41 -9.28 -29.40
C LYS A 512 -34.96 -10.42 -30.27
N ARG A 513 -34.20 -11.50 -30.46
CA ARG A 513 -34.63 -12.66 -31.28
C ARG A 513 -35.72 -13.48 -30.60
N ASP A 514 -35.62 -13.63 -29.27
CA ASP A 514 -36.51 -14.48 -28.49
C ASP A 514 -37.80 -13.76 -28.06
N LEU A 515 -37.91 -12.45 -28.32
CA LEU A 515 -39.05 -11.65 -27.91
C LEU A 515 -40.21 -11.78 -28.90
N PRO A 516 -41.42 -12.17 -28.47
CA PRO A 516 -42.61 -12.04 -29.30
C PRO A 516 -42.97 -10.56 -29.44
N ASP A 517 -42.62 -9.96 -30.57
CA ASP A 517 -42.86 -8.55 -30.82
C ASP A 517 -44.33 -8.27 -31.17
N PRO A 518 -44.96 -7.26 -30.54
CA PRO A 518 -46.26 -6.78 -30.98
C PRO A 518 -46.11 -6.14 -32.38
N PRO A 519 -47.09 -6.34 -33.28
CA PRO A 519 -47.09 -5.74 -34.61
C PRO A 519 -46.85 -4.22 -34.54
N GLY A 520 -45.92 -3.73 -35.37
CA GLY A 520 -45.62 -2.30 -35.49
C GLY A 520 -44.50 -1.76 -34.62
N PHE A 521 -43.87 -2.56 -33.74
CA PHE A 521 -42.77 -2.06 -32.90
C PHE A 521 -41.47 -1.80 -33.70
N PRO A 522 -40.94 -0.57 -33.73
CA PRO A 522 -39.76 -0.25 -34.53
C PRO A 522 -38.47 -0.57 -33.77
N TRP A 523 -37.81 -1.68 -34.12
CA TRP A 523 -36.44 -1.96 -33.65
C TRP A 523 -35.36 -1.11 -34.32
N GLU A 524 -35.71 -0.37 -35.38
CA GLU A 524 -34.79 0.43 -36.17
C GLU A 524 -34.40 1.72 -35.41
N GLY A 525 -33.16 1.74 -34.93
CA GLY A 525 -32.56 2.88 -34.22
C GLY A 525 -32.29 2.59 -32.75
N GLY A 526 -31.12 2.03 -32.42
CA GLY A 526 -30.74 1.70 -31.03
C GLY A 526 -30.79 2.87 -30.06
N ASP A 527 -30.71 4.10 -30.55
CA ASP A 527 -30.78 5.34 -29.76
C ASP A 527 -32.23 5.73 -29.40
N ALA A 528 -33.24 5.27 -30.15
CA ALA A 528 -34.64 5.58 -29.93
C ALA A 528 -35.23 4.85 -28.70
N LEU A 529 -34.78 3.62 -28.42
CA LEU A 529 -35.20 2.79 -27.28
C LEU A 529 -34.91 3.42 -25.91
N SER A 530 -33.83 4.20 -25.81
CA SER A 530 -33.49 4.91 -24.58
C SER A 530 -34.45 6.07 -24.26
N ARG A 531 -35.15 6.61 -25.28
CA ARG A 531 -36.03 7.79 -25.20
C ARG A 531 -37.53 7.44 -25.24
N LEU A 532 -37.86 6.17 -25.45
CA LEU A 532 -39.23 5.67 -25.49
C LEU A 532 -39.85 5.68 -24.07
N HIS A 533 -41.02 6.30 -23.96
CA HIS A 533 -41.80 6.32 -22.72
C HIS A 533 -42.58 5.00 -22.60
N LEU A 534 -41.99 4.04 -21.90
CA LEU A 534 -42.63 2.76 -21.61
C LEU A 534 -43.69 2.93 -20.48
N PRO A 535 -44.88 2.33 -20.59
CA PRO A 535 -45.86 2.32 -19.52
C PRO A 535 -45.29 1.72 -18.23
N HIS A 536 -45.72 2.24 -17.08
CA HIS A 536 -45.20 1.77 -15.79
C HIS A 536 -45.78 0.38 -15.45
N ASP A 537 -44.91 -0.57 -15.09
CA ASP A 537 -45.29 -1.96 -14.80
C ASP A 537 -46.40 -2.07 -13.72
N ALA A 538 -46.36 -1.24 -12.67
CA ALA A 538 -47.42 -1.25 -11.66
C ALA A 538 -48.82 -0.89 -12.22
N ALA A 539 -48.90 0.03 -13.18
CA ALA A 539 -50.16 0.38 -13.83
C ALA A 539 -50.66 -0.78 -14.70
N LEU A 540 -49.75 -1.46 -15.40
CA LEU A 540 -50.07 -2.66 -16.19
C LEU A 540 -50.54 -3.84 -15.32
N ARG A 541 -50.03 -3.98 -14.09
CA ARG A 541 -50.53 -4.97 -13.13
C ARG A 541 -51.96 -4.70 -12.68
N GLU A 542 -52.28 -3.44 -12.43
CA GLU A 542 -53.65 -3.03 -12.11
C GLU A 542 -54.60 -3.30 -13.27
N GLU A 543 -54.18 -3.00 -14.51
CA GLU A 543 -54.98 -3.28 -15.70
C GLU A 543 -55.16 -4.77 -15.98
N GLU A 544 -54.14 -5.62 -15.79
CA GLU A 544 -54.32 -7.08 -15.88
C GLU A 544 -55.27 -7.61 -14.80
N ALA A 545 -55.19 -7.08 -13.58
CA ALA A 545 -56.09 -7.48 -12.50
C ALA A 545 -57.55 -7.07 -12.80
N LYS A 546 -57.77 -5.90 -13.42
CA LYS A 546 -59.09 -5.47 -13.90
C LYS A 546 -59.59 -6.38 -15.02
N TRP A 547 -58.76 -6.67 -16.03
CA TRP A 547 -59.10 -7.58 -17.12
C TRP A 547 -59.52 -8.96 -16.61
N ARG A 548 -58.73 -9.59 -15.74
CA ARG A 548 -59.07 -10.91 -15.16
C ARG A 548 -60.41 -10.90 -14.41
N ARG A 549 -60.72 -9.80 -13.71
CA ARG A 549 -62.02 -9.64 -13.02
C ARG A 549 -63.18 -9.51 -14.00
N LEU A 550 -63.00 -8.75 -15.08
CA LEU A 550 -64.01 -8.56 -16.11
C LEU A 550 -64.26 -9.85 -16.91
N GLU A 551 -63.21 -10.57 -17.29
CA GLU A 551 -63.36 -11.89 -17.92
C GLU A 551 -64.04 -12.90 -17.00
N ALA A 552 -63.68 -12.93 -15.72
CA ALA A 552 -64.37 -13.77 -14.74
C ALA A 552 -65.85 -13.40 -14.61
N ALA A 553 -66.18 -12.11 -14.56
CA ALA A 553 -67.56 -11.64 -14.49
C ALA A 553 -68.39 -12.00 -15.74
N VAL A 554 -67.78 -11.94 -16.93
CA VAL A 554 -68.43 -12.40 -18.18
C VAL A 554 -68.67 -13.91 -18.11
N HIS A 555 -67.68 -14.71 -17.74
CA HIS A 555 -67.84 -16.16 -17.62
C HIS A 555 -68.86 -16.57 -16.54
N GLU A 556 -68.87 -15.92 -15.39
CA GLU A 556 -69.86 -16.14 -14.32
C GLU A 556 -71.27 -15.74 -14.78
N GLY A 557 -71.40 -14.60 -15.46
CA GLY A 557 -72.66 -14.14 -16.05
C GLY A 557 -73.21 -15.11 -17.11
N GLU A 558 -72.36 -15.64 -17.99
CA GLU A 558 -72.73 -16.65 -18.99
C GLU A 558 -73.23 -17.94 -18.32
N ALA A 559 -72.52 -18.42 -17.30
CA ALA A 559 -72.90 -19.61 -16.56
C ALA A 559 -74.23 -19.42 -15.81
N ALA A 560 -74.43 -18.26 -15.17
CA ALA A 560 -75.65 -17.91 -14.45
C ALA A 560 -76.85 -17.80 -15.39
N ALA A 561 -76.73 -17.05 -16.49
CA ALA A 561 -77.79 -16.90 -17.49
C ALA A 561 -78.18 -18.25 -18.11
N ALA A 562 -77.21 -19.09 -18.46
CA ALA A 562 -77.46 -20.42 -19.00
C ALA A 562 -78.17 -21.35 -18.00
N ARG A 563 -77.79 -21.30 -16.72
CA ARG A 563 -78.43 -22.07 -15.66
C ARG A 563 -79.88 -21.65 -15.42
N ILE A 564 -80.12 -20.35 -15.24
CA ILE A 564 -81.46 -19.81 -14.95
C ILE A 564 -82.39 -20.05 -16.14
N GLU A 565 -81.93 -19.85 -17.37
CA GLU A 565 -82.73 -20.12 -18.57
C GLU A 565 -83.10 -21.60 -18.70
N LYS A 566 -82.18 -22.52 -18.33
CA LYS A 566 -82.48 -23.95 -18.30
C LYS A 566 -83.56 -24.28 -17.27
N GLU A 567 -83.46 -23.75 -16.05
CA GLU A 567 -84.47 -23.93 -14.99
C GLU A 567 -85.82 -23.33 -15.42
N ARG A 568 -85.82 -22.15 -16.05
CA ARG A 568 -87.02 -21.49 -16.60
C ARG A 568 -87.71 -22.35 -17.64
N ARG A 569 -86.96 -22.87 -18.63
CA ARG A 569 -87.49 -23.76 -19.68
C ARG A 569 -88.07 -25.05 -19.11
N GLN A 570 -87.43 -25.65 -18.11
CA GLN A 570 -87.93 -26.87 -17.47
C GLN A 570 -89.28 -26.63 -16.78
N ASN A 571 -89.40 -25.56 -16.00
CA ASN A 571 -90.66 -25.21 -15.32
C ASN A 571 -91.75 -24.76 -16.31
N ALA A 572 -91.39 -24.01 -17.35
CA ALA A 572 -92.32 -23.62 -18.41
C ALA A 572 -92.87 -24.83 -19.16
N ASN A 573 -92.03 -25.80 -19.51
CA ASN A 573 -92.47 -27.03 -20.15
C ASN A 573 -93.38 -27.86 -19.23
N GLN A 574 -93.10 -27.92 -17.93
CA GLN A 574 -93.98 -28.58 -16.95
C GLN A 574 -95.34 -27.88 -16.84
N LEU A 575 -95.37 -26.55 -16.88
CA LEU A 575 -96.60 -25.76 -16.89
C LEU A 575 -97.42 -26.02 -18.15
N THR A 576 -96.80 -25.96 -19.34
CA THR A 576 -97.47 -26.24 -20.61
C THR A 576 -98.06 -27.65 -20.63
N ALA A 577 -97.27 -28.66 -20.21
CA ALA A 577 -97.75 -30.04 -20.14
C ALA A 577 -98.97 -30.20 -19.19
N LEU A 578 -98.98 -29.48 -18.06
CA LEU A 578 -100.10 -29.50 -17.11
C LEU A 578 -101.37 -28.87 -17.72
N ILE A 579 -101.22 -27.76 -18.45
CA ILE A 579 -102.33 -27.05 -19.12
C ILE A 579 -102.90 -27.90 -20.27
N GLU A 580 -102.05 -28.47 -21.13
CA GLU A 580 -102.48 -29.22 -22.31
C GLU A 580 -103.12 -30.57 -21.96
N THR A 581 -102.59 -31.29 -20.96
CA THR A 581 -103.03 -32.66 -20.65
C THR A 581 -104.39 -32.71 -19.94
N ARG A 582 -104.65 -31.76 -19.03
CA ARG A 582 -105.86 -31.79 -18.17
C ARG A 582 -106.77 -30.57 -18.29
N ARG A 583 -106.35 -29.51 -19.02
CA ARG A 583 -107.09 -28.24 -19.11
C ARG A 583 -107.51 -27.71 -17.72
N VAL A 584 -106.60 -27.82 -16.74
CA VAL A 584 -106.82 -27.40 -15.35
C VAL A 584 -107.24 -25.93 -15.33
N PRO A 585 -108.44 -25.58 -14.84
CA PRO A 585 -108.92 -24.19 -14.83
C PRO A 585 -108.05 -23.27 -13.97
N SER A 586 -107.94 -22.00 -14.34
CA SER A 586 -107.39 -20.96 -13.47
C SER A 586 -108.51 -20.19 -12.76
N ARG A 587 -108.16 -19.49 -11.66
CA ARG A 587 -109.09 -18.55 -11.02
C ARG A 587 -109.52 -17.42 -11.97
N ALA A 588 -108.64 -17.02 -12.90
CA ALA A 588 -108.94 -16.00 -13.90
C ALA A 588 -109.98 -16.50 -14.92
N ASP A 589 -109.95 -17.79 -15.28
CA ASP A 589 -110.96 -18.40 -16.16
C ASP A 589 -112.35 -18.34 -15.49
N LEU A 590 -112.43 -18.65 -14.19
CA LEU A 590 -113.67 -18.53 -13.40
C LEU A 590 -114.17 -17.09 -13.30
N GLU A 591 -113.28 -16.13 -13.05
CA GLU A 591 -113.66 -14.71 -13.06
C GLU A 591 -114.19 -14.27 -14.44
N GLY A 592 -113.60 -14.77 -15.53
CA GLY A 592 -114.06 -14.51 -16.89
C GLY A 592 -115.46 -15.05 -17.16
N VAL A 593 -115.78 -16.27 -16.71
CA VAL A 593 -117.13 -16.83 -16.82
C VAL A 593 -118.11 -16.09 -15.90
N ARG A 594 -117.72 -15.76 -14.66
CA ARG A 594 -118.56 -14.98 -13.73
C ARG A 594 -118.88 -13.59 -14.26
N LYS A 595 -117.92 -12.89 -14.88
CA LYS A 595 -118.17 -11.60 -15.56
C LYS A 595 -119.19 -11.74 -16.69
N ARG A 596 -119.13 -12.82 -17.48
CA ARG A 596 -120.13 -13.12 -18.53
C ARG A 596 -121.51 -13.38 -17.92
N ARG A 597 -121.60 -14.21 -16.89
CA ARG A 597 -122.84 -14.46 -16.13
C ARG A 597 -123.43 -13.16 -15.54
N ASP A 598 -122.60 -12.34 -14.90
CA ASP A 598 -123.03 -11.10 -14.26
C ASP A 598 -123.47 -10.05 -15.30
N ALA A 599 -122.87 -10.05 -16.49
CA ALA A 599 -123.31 -9.23 -17.62
C ALA A 599 -124.72 -9.64 -18.10
N TRP A 600 -124.97 -10.95 -18.23
CA TRP A 600 -126.30 -11.48 -18.57
C TRP A 600 -127.34 -11.20 -17.48
N TRP A 601 -126.99 -11.33 -16.20
CA TRP A 601 -127.89 -10.99 -15.08
C TRP A 601 -128.29 -9.52 -15.11
N ARG A 602 -127.32 -8.61 -15.31
CA ARG A 602 -127.58 -7.17 -15.40
C ARG A 602 -128.56 -6.87 -16.53
N ARG A 603 -128.37 -7.51 -17.68
CA ARG A 603 -129.23 -7.37 -18.86
C ARG A 603 -130.67 -7.89 -18.63
N LEU A 604 -130.86 -8.96 -17.86
CA LEU A 604 -132.19 -9.48 -17.48
C LEU A 604 -132.92 -8.57 -16.47
N ARG A 605 -132.18 -8.02 -15.50
CA ARG A 605 -132.73 -7.16 -14.44
C ARG A 605 -133.31 -5.85 -14.97
N GLU A 606 -132.78 -5.35 -16.07
CA GLU A 606 -133.18 -4.06 -16.65
C GLU A 606 -134.54 -4.11 -17.36
N GLY A 607 -135.16 -5.28 -17.53
CA GLY A 607 -136.56 -5.43 -17.97
C GLY A 607 -136.80 -5.06 -19.43
N ASN A 608 -137.40 -5.98 -20.20
CA ASN A 608 -137.63 -5.88 -21.64
C ASN A 608 -138.66 -4.79 -22.02
N GLU A 609 -138.27 -3.51 -22.03
CA GLU A 609 -138.84 -2.50 -22.91
C GLU A 609 -137.95 -2.36 -24.16
N LYS A 610 -138.46 -2.92 -25.27
CA LYS A 610 -138.05 -2.85 -26.68
C LYS A 610 -136.69 -2.22 -27.08
N PRO A 611 -136.00 -2.85 -28.06
CA PRO A 611 -134.62 -2.55 -28.42
C PRO A 611 -134.50 -1.18 -29.11
N ALA A 612 -133.77 -0.26 -28.50
CA ALA A 612 -133.22 0.89 -29.19
C ALA A 612 -131.99 0.43 -30.01
N ARG A 613 -132.24 0.14 -31.29
CA ARG A 613 -131.28 0.19 -32.42
C ARG A 613 -129.81 -0.14 -32.11
N GLY A 614 -129.53 -1.44 -32.18
CA GLY A 614 -128.41 -2.08 -32.88
C GLY A 614 -127.02 -1.44 -32.87
N GLU A 615 -126.09 -2.12 -32.19
CA GLU A 615 -124.86 -2.55 -32.87
C GLU A 615 -125.07 -3.98 -33.40
N PRO A 616 -124.69 -4.29 -34.65
CA PRO A 616 -124.97 -5.57 -35.31
C PRO A 616 -123.82 -6.55 -35.06
N GLY A 617 -124.11 -7.74 -34.52
CA GLY A 617 -123.09 -8.80 -34.56
C GLY A 617 -123.18 -9.97 -33.58
N GLU A 618 -124.16 -10.04 -32.68
CA GLU A 618 -124.36 -11.26 -31.90
C GLU A 618 -125.78 -11.76 -32.11
N LEU A 619 -125.87 -12.95 -32.71
CA LEU A 619 -127.06 -13.79 -32.72
C LEU A 619 -127.54 -13.89 -31.27
N PHE A 620 -128.56 -13.11 -30.95
CA PHE A 620 -129.19 -13.17 -29.65
C PHE A 620 -129.73 -14.58 -29.47
N PRO A 621 -129.31 -15.31 -28.41
CA PRO A 621 -129.99 -16.53 -28.02
C PRO A 621 -131.49 -16.20 -27.94
N GLU A 622 -132.33 -17.05 -28.55
CA GLU A 622 -133.77 -16.78 -28.66
C GLU A 622 -134.41 -16.51 -27.29
N ASP A 623 -133.75 -16.97 -26.23
CA ASP A 623 -134.06 -16.64 -24.85
C ASP A 623 -132.85 -16.09 -24.05
N PRO A 624 -132.86 -14.80 -23.63
CA PRO A 624 -131.86 -14.24 -22.70
C PRO A 624 -131.79 -14.98 -21.36
N TRP A 625 -132.85 -15.68 -20.95
CA TRP A 625 -132.85 -16.54 -19.77
C TRP A 625 -131.97 -17.76 -19.99
N GLU A 626 -132.04 -18.41 -21.16
CA GLU A 626 -131.21 -19.58 -21.50
C GLU A 626 -129.71 -19.23 -21.56
N ALA A 627 -129.38 -18.03 -22.07
CA ALA A 627 -128.01 -17.54 -22.10
C ALA A 627 -127.43 -17.29 -20.70
N PHE A 628 -128.24 -16.71 -19.80
CA PHE A 628 -127.86 -16.52 -18.40
C PHE A 628 -127.72 -17.86 -17.66
N GLU A 629 -128.66 -18.79 -17.84
CA GLU A 629 -128.61 -20.13 -17.26
C GLU A 629 -127.38 -20.92 -17.74
N THR A 630 -127.03 -20.80 -19.02
CA THR A 630 -125.82 -21.40 -19.59
C THR A 630 -124.57 -20.80 -18.97
N ALA A 631 -124.47 -19.46 -18.90
CA ALA A 631 -123.33 -18.80 -18.26
C ALA A 631 -123.24 -19.07 -16.74
N MET A 632 -124.38 -19.29 -16.07
CA MET A 632 -124.44 -19.70 -14.66
C MET A 632 -123.91 -21.12 -14.49
N LYS A 633 -124.42 -22.09 -15.28
CA LYS A 633 -123.92 -23.47 -15.28
C LYS A 633 -122.44 -23.52 -15.60
N GLU A 634 -121.96 -22.78 -16.60
CA GLU A 634 -120.53 -22.68 -16.90
C GLU A 634 -119.72 -22.13 -15.71
N ALA A 635 -120.25 -21.16 -14.96
CA ALA A 635 -119.56 -20.58 -13.80
C ALA A 635 -119.52 -21.56 -12.62
N ASP A 636 -120.61 -22.30 -12.40
CA ASP A 636 -120.74 -23.27 -11.34
C ASP A 636 -119.90 -24.52 -11.66
N ASP A 637 -120.00 -25.07 -12.87
CA ASP A 637 -119.18 -26.20 -13.36
C ASP A 637 -117.67 -25.90 -13.31
N LEU A 638 -117.29 -24.64 -13.55
CA LEU A 638 -115.88 -24.22 -13.45
C LEU A 638 -115.45 -23.99 -11.99
N ALA A 639 -116.36 -23.53 -11.12
CA ALA A 639 -116.10 -23.39 -9.69
C ALA A 639 -115.97 -24.75 -8.99
N ASP A 640 -116.84 -25.70 -9.34
CA ASP A 640 -116.80 -27.08 -8.83
C ASP A 640 -115.53 -27.79 -9.29
N ARG A 641 -115.18 -27.67 -10.59
CA ARG A 641 -113.88 -28.18 -11.08
C ARG A 641 -112.68 -27.56 -10.40
N LEU A 642 -112.72 -26.26 -10.08
CA LEU A 642 -111.64 -25.60 -9.32
C LEU A 642 -111.52 -26.16 -7.88
N TYR A 643 -112.62 -26.62 -7.29
CA TYR A 643 -112.62 -27.23 -5.96
C TYR A 643 -112.16 -28.70 -6.01
N GLU A 644 -112.67 -29.49 -6.97
CA GLU A 644 -112.29 -30.89 -7.17
C GLU A 644 -110.82 -31.04 -7.58
N GLU A 645 -110.30 -30.11 -8.38
CA GLU A 645 -108.91 -30.12 -8.87
C GLU A 645 -107.98 -29.19 -8.08
N ALA A 646 -108.31 -28.86 -6.82
CA ALA A 646 -107.59 -27.86 -6.02
C ALA A 646 -106.06 -28.07 -5.94
N GLU A 647 -105.58 -29.31 -5.85
CA GLU A 647 -104.13 -29.62 -5.85
C GLU A 647 -103.44 -29.29 -7.18
N LEU A 648 -104.11 -29.56 -8.30
CA LEU A 648 -103.57 -29.27 -9.65
C LEU A 648 -103.60 -27.77 -9.93
N VAL A 649 -104.64 -27.07 -9.46
CA VAL A 649 -104.75 -25.61 -9.51
C VAL A 649 -103.64 -24.97 -8.68
N SER A 650 -103.37 -25.49 -7.48
CA SER A 650 -102.24 -25.03 -6.65
C SER A 650 -100.89 -25.26 -7.33
N ARG A 651 -100.69 -26.44 -7.95
CA ARG A 651 -99.45 -26.75 -8.68
C ARG A 651 -99.27 -25.89 -9.93
N ARG A 652 -100.35 -25.60 -10.65
CA ARG A 652 -100.37 -24.67 -11.79
C ARG A 652 -99.96 -23.27 -11.33
N LEU A 653 -100.55 -22.75 -10.25
CA LEU A 653 -100.20 -21.44 -9.69
C LEU A 653 -98.73 -21.38 -9.24
N GLN A 654 -98.23 -22.43 -8.57
CA GLN A 654 -96.81 -22.53 -8.18
C GLN A 654 -95.87 -22.52 -9.39
N LEU A 655 -96.22 -23.23 -10.46
CA LEU A 655 -95.43 -23.25 -11.70
C LEU A 655 -95.52 -21.92 -12.45
N GLU A 656 -96.69 -21.28 -12.51
CA GLU A 656 -96.88 -19.94 -13.09
C GLU A 656 -96.04 -18.90 -12.35
N GLU A 657 -96.08 -18.89 -11.01
CA GLU A 657 -95.25 -18.02 -10.17
C GLU A 657 -93.76 -18.35 -10.33
N LYS A 658 -93.39 -19.63 -10.39
CA LYS A 658 -91.99 -20.04 -10.55
C LYS A 658 -91.43 -19.68 -11.93
N VAL A 659 -92.23 -19.80 -12.98
CA VAL A 659 -91.86 -19.37 -14.33
C VAL A 659 -91.77 -17.85 -14.40
N ALA A 660 -92.71 -17.11 -13.80
CA ALA A 660 -92.66 -15.65 -13.76
C ALA A 660 -91.41 -15.15 -13.03
N THR A 661 -91.09 -15.73 -11.87
CA THR A 661 -89.86 -15.41 -11.11
C THR A 661 -88.59 -15.75 -11.89
N LEU A 662 -88.48 -16.96 -12.44
CA LEU A 662 -87.33 -17.36 -13.26
C LEU A 662 -87.21 -16.55 -14.57
N THR A 663 -88.31 -16.02 -15.10
CA THR A 663 -88.29 -15.12 -16.27
C THR A 663 -87.71 -13.76 -15.91
N ALA A 664 -88.08 -13.21 -14.75
CA ALA A 664 -87.48 -11.99 -14.23
C ALA A 664 -85.99 -12.18 -13.89
N GLU A 665 -85.63 -13.31 -13.25
CA GLU A 665 -84.24 -13.67 -12.95
C GLU A 665 -83.40 -13.88 -14.22
N ALA A 666 -83.96 -14.51 -15.27
CA ALA A 666 -83.27 -14.68 -16.55
C ALA A 666 -83.03 -13.33 -17.25
N ALA A 667 -84.02 -12.43 -17.20
CA ALA A 667 -83.88 -11.08 -17.75
C ALA A 667 -82.78 -10.28 -17.00
N GLN A 668 -82.73 -10.41 -15.67
CA GLN A 668 -81.68 -9.78 -14.86
C GLN A 668 -80.30 -10.37 -15.16
N ALA A 669 -80.16 -11.70 -15.20
CA ALA A 669 -78.89 -12.36 -15.50
C ALA A 669 -78.36 -12.04 -16.92
N LEU A 670 -79.25 -11.89 -17.90
CA LEU A 670 -78.88 -11.41 -19.23
C LEU A 670 -78.44 -9.94 -19.20
N ALA A 671 -79.12 -9.08 -18.45
CA ALA A 671 -78.73 -7.68 -18.27
C ALA A 671 -77.34 -7.56 -17.61
N ASP A 672 -77.08 -8.35 -16.57
CA ASP A 672 -75.78 -8.39 -15.88
C ASP A 672 -74.67 -8.90 -16.80
N LEU A 673 -74.94 -9.93 -17.61
CA LEU A 673 -74.00 -10.42 -18.64
C LEU A 673 -73.71 -9.36 -19.71
N THR A 674 -74.73 -8.65 -20.20
CA THR A 674 -74.53 -7.56 -21.17
C THR A 674 -73.70 -6.43 -20.58
N ALA A 675 -73.95 -6.04 -19.32
CA ALA A 675 -73.16 -5.01 -18.64
C ALA A 675 -71.70 -5.46 -18.43
N ALA A 676 -71.46 -6.73 -18.09
CA ALA A 676 -70.11 -7.28 -17.96
C ALA A 676 -69.35 -7.29 -19.30
N ARG A 677 -70.02 -7.62 -20.42
CA ARG A 677 -69.45 -7.59 -21.77
C ARG A 677 -69.14 -6.16 -22.22
N GLU A 678 -70.06 -5.22 -22.02
CA GLU A 678 -69.84 -3.81 -22.32
C GLU A 678 -68.66 -3.23 -21.52
N ALA A 679 -68.55 -3.59 -20.23
CA ALA A 679 -67.41 -3.19 -19.40
C ALA A 679 -66.08 -3.78 -19.89
N LEU A 680 -66.08 -5.04 -20.36
CA LEU A 680 -64.90 -5.67 -20.97
C LEU A 680 -64.51 -4.99 -22.29
N ASP A 681 -65.47 -4.65 -23.16
CA ASP A 681 -65.23 -3.95 -24.42
C ASP A 681 -64.70 -2.52 -24.20
N GLN A 682 -65.27 -1.79 -23.23
CA GLN A 682 -64.76 -0.48 -22.82
C GLN A 682 -63.33 -0.58 -22.29
N TRP A 683 -63.05 -1.60 -21.46
CA TRP A 683 -61.70 -1.85 -20.99
C TRP A 683 -60.74 -2.17 -22.15
N GLN A 684 -61.13 -3.02 -23.11
CA GLN A 684 -60.30 -3.33 -24.29
C GLN A 684 -59.98 -2.08 -25.12
N ALA A 685 -60.93 -1.15 -25.28
CA ALA A 685 -60.68 0.12 -25.94
C ALA A 685 -59.67 0.98 -25.18
N SER A 686 -59.81 1.07 -23.85
CA SER A 686 -58.85 1.81 -23.00
C SER A 686 -57.46 1.18 -23.00
N TRP A 687 -57.38 -0.16 -23.03
CA TRP A 687 -56.14 -0.92 -23.12
C TRP A 687 -55.39 -0.59 -24.41
N ARG A 688 -56.05 -0.60 -25.57
CA ARG A 688 -55.44 -0.19 -26.85
C ARG A 688 -54.92 1.24 -26.81
N GLY A 689 -55.63 2.16 -26.16
CA GLY A 689 -55.22 3.57 -26.01
C GLY A 689 -53.91 3.77 -25.22
N ILE A 690 -53.53 2.85 -24.32
CA ILE A 690 -52.24 2.90 -23.60
C ILE A 690 -51.06 2.68 -24.56
N TRP A 691 -51.27 1.89 -25.61
CA TRP A 691 -50.22 1.42 -26.53
C TRP A 691 -50.20 2.18 -27.87
N GLU A 692 -51.27 2.91 -28.19
CA GLU A 692 -51.38 3.77 -29.38
C GLU A 692 -50.22 4.78 -29.53
N PRO A 693 -49.73 5.48 -28.48
CA PRO A 693 -48.59 6.40 -28.59
C PRO A 693 -47.27 5.71 -28.98
N LEU A 694 -47.17 4.40 -28.74
CA LEU A 694 -46.02 3.57 -29.11
C LEU A 694 -46.17 2.95 -30.51
N GLY A 695 -47.32 3.14 -31.17
CA GLY A 695 -47.58 2.60 -32.51
C GLY A 695 -47.67 1.07 -32.56
N VAL A 696 -47.90 0.42 -31.41
CA VAL A 696 -47.96 -1.05 -31.31
C VAL A 696 -49.39 -1.54 -31.09
N GLU A 697 -49.71 -2.67 -31.70
CA GLU A 697 -50.98 -3.35 -31.44
C GLU A 697 -50.92 -4.09 -30.09
N ALA A 698 -51.79 -3.70 -29.17
CA ALA A 698 -51.79 -4.22 -27.81
C ALA A 698 -52.23 -5.69 -27.76
N LEU A 699 -51.32 -6.59 -27.37
CA LEU A 699 -51.63 -8.00 -27.06
C LEU A 699 -52.31 -8.12 -25.69
N SER A 700 -52.55 -9.36 -25.24
CA SER A 700 -53.10 -9.60 -23.89
C SER A 700 -52.21 -8.97 -22.78
N PRO A 701 -52.78 -8.50 -21.66
CA PRO A 701 -52.01 -7.88 -20.57
C PRO A 701 -50.83 -8.71 -20.04
N PRO A 702 -50.92 -10.05 -19.89
CA PRO A 702 -49.78 -10.87 -19.47
C PRO A 702 -48.62 -10.84 -20.47
N LEU A 703 -48.91 -10.95 -21.76
CA LEU A 703 -47.89 -10.92 -22.82
C LEU A 703 -47.23 -9.55 -22.92
N MET A 704 -48.01 -8.48 -22.83
CA MET A 704 -47.47 -7.11 -22.87
C MET A 704 -46.59 -6.79 -21.66
N ARG A 705 -46.83 -7.43 -20.49
CA ARG A 705 -45.97 -7.30 -19.32
C ARG A 705 -44.63 -8.00 -19.49
N GLU A 706 -44.64 -9.26 -19.94
CA GLU A 706 -43.41 -10.03 -20.24
C GLU A 706 -42.57 -9.33 -21.32
N TRP A 707 -43.26 -8.77 -22.32
CA TRP A 707 -42.65 -7.95 -23.34
C TRP A 707 -41.99 -6.69 -22.75
N LEU A 708 -42.69 -5.92 -21.92
CA LEU A 708 -42.18 -4.71 -21.28
C LEU A 708 -40.98 -4.98 -20.36
N GLU A 709 -40.99 -6.08 -19.62
CA GLU A 709 -39.85 -6.49 -18.78
C GLU A 709 -38.60 -6.76 -19.65
N SER A 710 -38.79 -7.46 -20.77
CA SER A 710 -37.69 -7.80 -21.68
C SER A 710 -37.15 -6.57 -22.41
N VAL A 711 -38.02 -5.66 -22.87
CA VAL A 711 -37.62 -4.37 -23.45
C VAL A 711 -36.92 -3.49 -22.40
N GLY A 712 -37.37 -3.52 -21.15
CA GLY A 712 -36.70 -2.86 -20.02
C GLY A 712 -35.25 -3.32 -19.83
N LYS A 713 -35.02 -4.64 -19.81
CA LYS A 713 -33.67 -5.23 -19.71
C LYS A 713 -32.81 -4.92 -20.94
N ILE A 714 -33.39 -4.95 -22.14
CA ILE A 714 -32.68 -4.55 -23.37
C ILE A 714 -32.25 -3.08 -23.29
N ARG A 715 -33.11 -2.20 -22.79
CA ARG A 715 -32.80 -0.77 -22.61
C ARG A 715 -31.68 -0.56 -21.58
N GLU A 716 -31.72 -1.27 -20.46
CA GLU A 716 -30.65 -1.22 -19.43
C GLU A 716 -29.31 -1.65 -20.01
N ASP A 717 -29.26 -2.79 -20.71
CA ASP A 717 -28.03 -3.30 -21.32
C ASP A 717 -27.51 -2.36 -22.43
N LEU A 718 -28.39 -1.71 -23.20
CA LEU A 718 -28.01 -0.70 -24.19
C LEU A 718 -27.43 0.57 -23.53
N ILE A 719 -28.01 1.03 -22.42
CA ILE A 719 -27.48 2.17 -21.65
C ILE A 719 -26.11 1.82 -21.05
N GLU A 720 -25.95 0.61 -20.50
CA GLU A 720 -24.65 0.12 -20.01
C GLU A 720 -23.63 0.05 -21.14
N CYS A 721 -23.98 -0.54 -22.30
CA CYS A 721 -23.15 -0.58 -23.50
C CYS A 721 -22.66 0.81 -23.90
N THR A 722 -23.56 1.78 -24.06
CA THR A 722 -23.19 3.15 -24.46
C THR A 722 -22.32 3.86 -23.43
N GLY A 723 -22.49 3.55 -22.14
CA GLY A 723 -21.60 4.01 -21.07
C GLY A 723 -20.18 3.43 -21.20
N LEU A 724 -20.08 2.12 -21.38
CA LEU A 724 -18.81 1.42 -21.54
C LEU A 724 -18.09 1.81 -22.85
N GLU A 725 -18.84 2.04 -23.93
CA GLU A 725 -18.30 2.54 -25.21
C GLU A 725 -17.69 3.93 -25.07
N ARG A 726 -18.30 4.80 -24.24
CA ARG A 726 -17.73 6.11 -23.92
C ARG A 726 -16.43 5.97 -23.12
N ASP A 727 -16.40 5.11 -22.10
CA ASP A 727 -15.20 4.86 -21.30
C ASP A 727 -14.07 4.27 -22.15
N LEU A 728 -14.42 3.35 -23.06
CA LEU A 728 -13.50 2.79 -24.05
C LEU A 728 -12.97 3.89 -24.99
N GLY A 729 -13.83 4.79 -25.47
CA GLY A 729 -13.44 5.91 -26.33
C GLY A 729 -12.53 6.94 -25.66
N LEU A 730 -12.53 7.02 -24.33
CA LEU A 730 -11.57 7.86 -23.58
C LEU A 730 -10.23 7.15 -23.34
N LEU A 731 -10.25 5.82 -23.11
CA LEU A 731 -9.08 5.07 -22.69
C LEU A 731 -8.28 4.46 -23.85
N ALA A 732 -8.95 4.02 -24.92
CA ALA A 732 -8.29 3.37 -26.06
C ALA A 732 -7.28 4.28 -26.78
N PRO A 733 -7.59 5.57 -27.06
CA PRO A 733 -6.62 6.48 -27.71
C PRO A 733 -5.36 6.71 -26.87
N ASP A 734 -5.49 6.73 -25.53
CA ASP A 734 -4.34 6.88 -24.62
C ASP A 734 -3.40 5.67 -24.69
N VAL A 735 -3.95 4.46 -24.82
CA VAL A 735 -3.17 3.22 -25.00
C VAL A 735 -2.51 3.22 -26.38
N GLU A 736 -3.26 3.51 -27.45
CA GLU A 736 -2.71 3.59 -28.82
C GLU A 736 -1.56 4.60 -28.92
N ALA A 737 -1.73 5.80 -28.35
CA ALA A 737 -0.70 6.82 -28.32
C ALA A 737 0.52 6.39 -27.47
N ALA A 738 0.32 5.61 -26.40
CA ALA A 738 1.43 5.06 -25.63
C ALA A 738 2.18 3.99 -26.42
N GLU A 739 1.49 3.07 -27.08
CA GLU A 739 2.13 2.05 -27.93
C GLU A 739 2.90 2.69 -29.09
N GLU A 740 2.36 3.73 -29.72
CA GLU A 740 3.03 4.46 -30.81
C GLU A 740 4.28 5.19 -30.31
N ARG A 741 4.24 5.78 -29.10
CA ARG A 741 5.44 6.33 -28.45
C ARG A 741 6.51 5.27 -28.21
N PHE A 742 6.13 4.07 -27.75
CA PHE A 742 7.06 2.95 -27.55
C PHE A 742 7.71 2.53 -28.88
N ARG A 743 6.92 2.35 -29.95
CA ARG A 743 7.44 2.00 -31.28
C ARG A 743 8.40 3.07 -31.81
N HIS A 744 8.00 4.34 -31.72
CA HIS A 744 8.80 5.46 -32.19
C HIS A 744 10.13 5.58 -31.44
N LEU A 745 10.13 5.45 -30.10
CA LEU A 745 11.33 5.59 -29.29
C LEU A 745 12.26 4.36 -29.36
N LEU A 746 11.74 3.18 -29.66
CA LEU A 746 12.56 1.97 -29.85
C LEU A 746 13.13 1.83 -31.26
N GLY A 747 12.54 2.54 -32.24
CA GLY A 747 12.86 2.38 -33.67
C GLY A 747 12.35 1.05 -34.24
N SER A 748 11.35 0.45 -33.60
CA SER A 748 10.82 -0.87 -33.96
C SER A 748 9.82 -0.78 -35.13
N SER A 749 9.69 -1.87 -35.90
CA SER A 749 8.73 -1.94 -37.01
C SER A 749 7.28 -1.72 -36.52
N PRO A 750 6.40 -1.06 -37.29
CA PRO A 750 5.00 -0.84 -36.93
C PRO A 750 4.21 -2.12 -36.61
N ASP A 751 4.65 -3.28 -37.13
CA ASP A 751 3.95 -4.55 -36.97
C ASP A 751 4.31 -5.33 -35.68
N LEU A 752 5.20 -4.81 -34.83
CA LEU A 752 5.54 -5.50 -33.59
C LEU A 752 4.36 -5.51 -32.59
N SER A 753 4.13 -6.70 -32.02
CA SER A 753 3.20 -6.86 -30.88
C SER A 753 3.69 -6.07 -29.67
N TRP A 754 2.76 -5.65 -28.80
CA TRP A 754 3.08 -4.97 -27.54
C TRP A 754 3.97 -5.83 -26.64
N GLU A 755 3.73 -7.14 -26.62
CA GLU A 755 4.52 -8.10 -25.84
C GLU A 755 5.98 -8.10 -26.30
N SER A 756 6.23 -7.97 -27.61
CA SER A 756 7.58 -7.85 -28.17
C SER A 756 8.23 -6.49 -27.86
N LEU A 757 7.46 -5.38 -27.91
CA LEU A 757 7.97 -4.05 -27.54
C LEU A 757 8.36 -3.99 -26.06
N VAL A 758 7.53 -4.56 -25.17
CA VAL A 758 7.82 -4.66 -23.74
C VAL A 758 9.05 -5.51 -23.48
N ALA A 759 9.20 -6.65 -24.16
CA ALA A 759 10.38 -7.49 -24.06
C ALA A 759 11.64 -6.72 -24.47
N GLU A 760 11.59 -5.99 -25.59
CA GLU A 760 12.71 -5.17 -26.07
C GLU A 760 13.09 -4.05 -25.07
N VAL A 761 12.11 -3.36 -24.47
CA VAL A 761 12.37 -2.36 -23.41
C VAL A 761 12.99 -3.01 -22.17
N ARG A 762 12.48 -4.18 -21.75
CA ARG A 762 13.00 -4.90 -20.59
C ARG A 762 14.44 -5.36 -20.82
N ASP A 763 14.75 -5.91 -21.98
CA ASP A 763 16.10 -6.36 -22.35
C ASP A 763 17.08 -5.18 -22.39
N ARG A 764 16.68 -4.07 -23.02
CA ARG A 764 17.50 -2.84 -23.06
C ARG A 764 17.68 -2.24 -21.65
N TYR A 765 16.67 -2.31 -20.79
CA TYR A 765 16.74 -1.87 -19.40
C TYR A 765 17.65 -2.77 -18.53
N GLU A 766 17.60 -4.08 -18.70
CA GLU A 766 18.50 -5.02 -18.02
C GLU A 766 19.95 -4.81 -18.47
N ALA A 767 20.18 -4.63 -19.76
CA ALA A 767 21.50 -4.27 -20.30
C ALA A 767 21.99 -2.92 -19.74
N PHE A 768 21.11 -1.93 -19.59
CA PHE A 768 21.44 -0.68 -18.90
C PHE A 768 21.80 -0.90 -17.42
N ARG A 769 20.99 -1.66 -16.68
CA ARG A 769 21.21 -1.93 -15.26
C ARG A 769 22.52 -2.69 -15.02
N SER A 770 22.85 -3.68 -15.85
CA SER A 770 24.12 -4.41 -15.78
C SER A 770 25.31 -3.48 -16.01
N ARG A 771 25.26 -2.66 -17.07
CA ARG A 771 26.30 -1.66 -17.37
C ARG A 771 26.51 -0.68 -16.21
N ARG A 772 25.43 -0.16 -15.61
CA ARG A 772 25.47 0.73 -14.43
C ARG A 772 26.07 0.04 -13.20
N GLY A 773 25.74 -1.24 -12.98
CA GLY A 773 26.31 -2.04 -11.90
C GLY A 773 27.81 -2.27 -12.08
N GLU A 774 28.22 -2.69 -13.28
CA GLU A 774 29.61 -2.90 -13.66
C GLU A 774 30.44 -1.61 -13.59
N GLN A 775 29.89 -0.48 -14.02
CA GLN A 775 30.55 0.84 -13.92
C GLN A 775 30.77 1.24 -12.45
N ARG A 776 29.78 1.01 -11.58
CA ARG A 776 29.91 1.28 -10.14
C ARG A 776 30.98 0.39 -9.51
N VAL A 777 31.00 -0.89 -9.84
CA VAL A 777 32.02 -1.84 -9.33
C VAL A 777 33.40 -1.41 -9.79
N ALA A 778 33.59 -1.08 -11.07
CA ALA A 778 34.86 -0.59 -11.59
C ALA A 778 35.31 0.73 -10.91
N GLN A 779 34.37 1.62 -10.59
CA GLN A 779 34.65 2.86 -9.85
C GLN A 779 35.09 2.58 -8.39
N GLU A 780 34.46 1.62 -7.72
CA GLU A 780 34.86 1.18 -6.37
C GLU A 780 36.25 0.50 -6.39
N HIS A 781 36.57 -0.28 -7.43
CA HIS A 781 37.90 -0.88 -7.61
C HIS A 781 38.97 0.18 -7.86
N LEU A 782 38.70 1.15 -8.73
CA LEU A 782 39.61 2.28 -8.99
C LEU A 782 39.94 3.04 -7.70
N GLU A 783 38.92 3.39 -6.91
CA GLU A 783 39.11 4.13 -5.65
C GLU A 783 39.92 3.32 -4.62
N LYS A 784 39.68 2.01 -4.53
CA LYS A 784 40.44 1.11 -3.65
C LYS A 784 41.91 0.96 -4.10
N ALA A 785 42.15 0.78 -5.40
CA ALA A 785 43.49 0.68 -5.96
C ALA A 785 44.28 1.99 -5.74
N GLN A 786 43.64 3.14 -5.96
CA GLN A 786 44.24 4.46 -5.72
C GLN A 786 44.63 4.68 -4.25
N LYS A 787 43.75 4.34 -3.30
CA LYS A 787 44.05 4.41 -1.85
C LYS A 787 45.19 3.47 -1.46
N THR A 788 45.24 2.28 -2.06
CA THR A 788 46.28 1.28 -1.80
C THR A 788 47.63 1.75 -2.32
N LEU A 789 47.68 2.28 -3.54
CA LEU A 789 48.89 2.87 -4.13
C LEU A 789 49.43 4.03 -3.31
N ALA A 790 48.56 4.94 -2.85
CA ALA A 790 48.98 6.05 -1.98
C ALA A 790 49.60 5.54 -0.67
N ARG A 791 48.98 4.54 -0.03
CA ARG A 791 49.49 3.94 1.21
C ARG A 791 50.81 3.20 1.01
N LEU A 792 50.96 2.47 -0.09
CA LEU A 792 52.21 1.75 -0.41
C LEU A 792 53.34 2.73 -0.74
N GLY A 793 53.05 3.83 -1.44
CA GLY A 793 54.01 4.89 -1.72
C GLY A 793 54.56 5.56 -0.45
N GLU A 794 53.71 5.84 0.54
CA GLU A 794 54.18 6.35 1.85
C GLU A 794 55.06 5.35 2.61
N LYS A 795 54.71 4.06 2.58
CA LYS A 795 55.51 3.01 3.22
C LYS A 795 56.88 2.84 2.56
N LEU A 796 56.92 2.82 1.22
CA LEU A 796 58.16 2.72 0.46
C LEU A 796 59.09 3.88 0.79
N ARG A 797 58.55 5.11 0.86
CA ARG A 797 59.33 6.29 1.23
C ARG A 797 59.97 6.14 2.62
N ARG A 798 59.22 5.65 3.61
CA ARG A 798 59.75 5.44 4.97
C ARG A 798 60.84 4.38 5.04
N GLU A 799 60.68 3.26 4.32
CA GLU A 799 61.72 2.22 4.29
C GLU A 799 62.97 2.69 3.54
N ARG A 800 62.85 3.45 2.44
CA ARG A 800 64.01 4.07 1.75
C ARG A 800 64.73 5.11 2.60
N GLU A 801 64.00 5.87 3.42
CA GLU A 801 64.62 6.78 4.41
C GLU A 801 65.40 5.99 5.48
N ARG A 802 64.89 4.82 5.91
CA ARG A 802 65.60 3.93 6.85
C ARG A 802 66.85 3.32 6.23
N GLU A 803 66.77 2.82 5.00
CA GLU A 803 67.91 2.31 4.23
C GLU A 803 69.02 3.36 4.12
N LYS A 804 68.66 4.61 3.80
CA LYS A 804 69.61 5.73 3.75
C LYS A 804 70.28 5.99 5.10
N ASN A 805 69.53 5.94 6.20
CA ASN A 805 70.08 6.16 7.55
C ASN A 805 71.05 5.04 7.96
N LEU A 806 70.72 3.78 7.65
CA LEU A 806 71.61 2.64 7.89
C LEU A 806 72.91 2.76 7.08
N HIS A 807 72.81 3.17 5.82
CA HIS A 807 73.97 3.42 4.98
C HIS A 807 74.87 4.55 5.51
N LEU A 808 74.27 5.66 5.95
CA LEU A 808 75.02 6.75 6.59
C LEU A 808 75.73 6.30 7.87
N ARG A 809 75.08 5.47 8.69
CA ARG A 809 75.69 4.92 9.90
C ARG A 809 76.85 3.97 9.60
N ALA A 810 76.76 3.18 8.54
CA ALA A 810 77.87 2.34 8.08
C ALA A 810 79.07 3.19 7.60
N ILE A 811 78.82 4.31 6.90
CA ILE A 811 79.87 5.26 6.50
C ILE A 811 80.57 5.87 7.72
N GLU A 812 79.80 6.29 8.75
CA GLU A 812 80.37 6.82 10.00
C GLU A 812 81.32 5.82 10.68
N ILE A 813 80.93 4.54 10.75
CA ILE A 813 81.76 3.49 11.36
C ILE A 813 82.98 3.18 10.46
N ALA A 814 82.81 3.15 9.14
CA ALA A 814 83.90 2.91 8.20
C ALA A 814 85.01 3.98 8.30
N HIS A 815 84.64 5.26 8.39
CA HIS A 815 85.58 6.35 8.61
C HIS A 815 86.27 6.27 9.98
N ALA A 816 85.55 5.88 11.04
CA ALA A 816 86.14 5.69 12.37
C ALA A 816 87.20 4.59 12.40
N LEU A 817 87.09 3.59 11.51
CA LEU A 817 88.04 2.48 11.35
C LEU A 817 89.16 2.79 10.34
N GLY A 818 89.14 3.97 9.71
CA GLY A 818 90.18 4.41 8.78
C GLY A 818 90.05 3.85 7.35
N PHE A 819 88.87 3.39 6.95
CA PHE A 819 88.59 3.09 5.55
C PHE A 819 88.31 4.41 4.78
N GLU A 820 88.88 4.53 3.57
CA GLU A 820 88.74 5.75 2.73
C GLU A 820 87.47 5.74 1.84
N ASP A 821 86.76 4.60 1.76
CA ASP A 821 85.53 4.46 0.96
C ASP A 821 84.26 4.56 1.81
N ASP A 822 83.12 4.80 1.16
CA ASP A 822 81.76 4.78 1.72
C ASP A 822 81.07 3.39 1.52
N PRO A 823 81.27 2.38 2.40
CA PRO A 823 80.69 1.04 2.21
C PRO A 823 79.20 0.96 2.56
N THR A 824 78.49 0.00 1.95
CA THR A 824 77.19 -0.45 2.47
C THR A 824 77.39 -1.24 3.77
N PRO A 825 76.35 -1.36 4.63
CA PRO A 825 76.44 -2.13 5.87
C PRO A 825 76.99 -3.56 5.67
N GLU A 826 76.59 -4.24 4.61
CA GLU A 826 77.03 -5.61 4.29
C GLU A 826 78.50 -5.66 3.81
N ARG A 827 78.94 -4.63 3.07
CA ARG A 827 80.34 -4.51 2.62
C ARG A 827 81.29 -4.17 3.77
N LEU A 828 80.81 -3.41 4.76
CA LEU A 828 81.56 -3.11 5.97
C LEU A 828 81.78 -4.37 6.81
N GLU A 829 80.75 -5.21 6.97
CA GLU A 829 80.86 -6.51 7.65
C GLU A 829 81.87 -7.42 6.94
N ALA A 830 81.76 -7.57 5.62
CA ALA A 830 82.67 -8.41 4.84
C ALA A 830 84.13 -7.94 4.89
N ARG A 831 84.40 -6.63 4.95
CA ARG A 831 85.77 -6.08 5.07
C ARG A 831 86.39 -6.39 6.44
N ILE A 832 85.59 -6.38 7.50
CA ILE A 832 86.07 -6.72 8.85
C ILE A 832 86.39 -8.21 8.93
N GLU A 833 85.56 -9.07 8.33
CA GLU A 833 85.85 -10.50 8.21
C GLU A 833 87.14 -10.77 7.42
N GLN A 834 87.42 -10.00 6.36
CA GLN A 834 88.68 -10.09 5.60
C GLN A 834 89.91 -9.66 6.43
N LEU A 835 89.78 -8.66 7.31
CA LEU A 835 90.86 -8.28 8.22
C LEU A 835 91.09 -9.34 9.30
N ASP A 836 90.04 -9.98 9.81
CA ASP A 836 90.14 -11.11 10.74
C ASP A 836 90.83 -12.32 10.09
N GLU A 837 90.52 -12.58 8.81
CA GLU A 837 91.15 -13.63 8.01
C GLU A 837 92.67 -13.39 7.83
N LEU A 838 93.06 -12.16 7.52
CA LEU A 838 94.47 -11.79 7.38
C LEU A 838 95.23 -11.85 8.71
N ALA A 839 94.59 -11.45 9.81
CA ALA A 839 95.17 -11.59 11.15
C ALA A 839 95.43 -13.06 11.51
N ARG A 840 94.51 -13.95 11.14
CA ARG A 840 94.69 -15.39 11.34
C ARG A 840 95.83 -15.94 10.48
N ARG A 841 95.89 -15.59 9.19
CA ARG A 841 96.98 -16.01 8.27
C ARG A 841 98.37 -15.53 8.73
N LEU A 842 98.46 -14.36 9.37
CA LEU A 842 99.70 -13.87 9.96
C LEU A 842 100.14 -14.73 11.15
N GLY A 843 99.20 -15.14 12.00
CA GLY A 843 99.46 -16.09 13.09
C GLY A 843 99.93 -17.47 12.60
N ASP A 844 99.39 -17.94 11.47
CA ASP A 844 99.81 -19.20 10.84
C ASP A 844 101.26 -19.11 10.30
N LEU A 845 101.70 -17.96 9.75
CA LEU A 845 103.09 -17.75 9.30
C LEU A 845 104.10 -17.72 10.44
N ASP A 846 103.74 -17.14 11.58
CA ASP A 846 104.60 -17.08 12.77
C ASP A 846 104.85 -18.49 13.34
N GLN A 847 103.84 -19.37 13.27
CA GLN A 847 103.98 -20.78 13.64
C GLN A 847 104.86 -21.57 12.65
N GLU A 848 104.81 -21.26 11.35
CA GLU A 848 105.64 -21.93 10.34
C GLU A 848 107.14 -21.59 10.48
N ALA A 849 107.50 -20.40 10.96
CA ALA A 849 108.88 -20.04 11.27
C ALA A 849 109.46 -20.88 12.42
N GLN A 850 108.66 -21.13 13.46
CA GLN A 850 109.05 -21.94 14.61
C GLN A 850 109.21 -23.43 14.24
N ALA A 851 108.34 -23.94 13.37
CA ALA A 851 108.42 -25.31 12.86
C ALA A 851 109.68 -25.59 11.99
N LEU A 852 110.20 -24.59 11.26
CA LEU A 852 111.40 -24.71 10.41
C LEU A 852 112.69 -24.98 11.21
N ASP A 853 112.78 -24.48 12.45
CA ASP A 853 113.92 -24.72 13.32
C ASP A 853 113.85 -26.11 13.99
N GLU A 854 112.66 -26.56 14.36
CA GLU A 854 112.41 -27.90 14.93
C GLU A 854 112.68 -29.03 13.90
N GLU A 855 112.27 -28.87 12.64
CA GLU A 855 112.52 -29.84 11.56
C GLU A 855 114.03 -30.08 11.29
N THR A 856 114.89 -29.12 11.62
CA THR A 856 116.35 -29.23 11.37
C THR A 856 117.03 -30.15 12.38
N GLU A 857 116.51 -30.25 13.60
CA GLU A 857 116.94 -31.23 14.61
C GLU A 857 116.41 -32.64 14.32
N GLU A 858 115.19 -32.75 13.76
CA GLU A 858 114.59 -34.05 13.38
C GLU A 858 115.37 -34.79 12.29
N VAL A 859 116.00 -34.08 11.34
CA VAL A 859 116.83 -34.66 10.26
C VAL A 859 118.00 -35.50 10.82
N ARG A 860 118.53 -35.14 11.98
CA ARG A 860 119.66 -35.82 12.64
C ARG A 860 119.22 -37.08 13.40
N ASN A 861 118.06 -37.04 14.06
CA ASN A 861 117.50 -38.15 14.84
C ASN A 861 117.03 -39.34 13.97
N PHE A 862 116.66 -39.05 12.72
CA PHE A 862 116.21 -40.04 11.75
C PHE A 862 117.28 -41.01 11.27
N ASP A 863 118.50 -40.51 11.01
CA ASP A 863 119.61 -41.33 10.52
C ASP A 863 120.01 -42.42 11.56
N GLU A 864 119.91 -42.10 12.86
CA GLU A 864 120.20 -43.02 13.97
C GLU A 864 119.11 -44.10 14.12
N THR A 865 117.84 -43.75 13.88
CA THR A 865 116.69 -44.65 14.07
C THR A 865 116.56 -45.67 12.92
N LEU A 866 116.90 -45.26 11.70
CA LEU A 866 116.90 -46.13 10.50
C LEU A 866 117.87 -47.31 10.63
N GLN A 867 119.03 -47.07 11.24
CA GLN A 867 120.07 -48.08 11.44
C GLN A 867 119.61 -49.17 12.43
N ALA A 868 118.77 -48.82 13.41
CA ALA A 868 118.21 -49.76 14.39
C ALA A 868 117.08 -50.64 13.82
N LEU A 869 116.23 -50.12 12.90
CA LEU A 869 115.13 -50.88 12.28
C LEU A 869 115.64 -52.02 11.38
N LEU A 870 116.62 -51.74 10.53
CA LEU A 870 117.17 -52.72 9.58
C LEU A 870 117.78 -53.95 10.28
N THR A 871 118.29 -53.73 11.50
CA THR A 871 118.86 -54.77 12.36
C THR A 871 117.79 -55.73 12.93
N ARG A 872 116.56 -55.27 13.22
CA ARG A 872 115.49 -56.11 13.79
C ARG A 872 114.75 -56.95 12.74
N LEU A 873 114.64 -56.45 11.51
CA LEU A 873 114.03 -57.16 10.38
C LEU A 873 114.98 -58.17 9.71
N GLY A 874 116.21 -58.33 10.23
CA GLY A 874 117.18 -59.32 9.78
C GLY A 874 117.77 -59.08 8.38
N ARG A 875 117.86 -57.82 7.92
CA ARG A 875 118.37 -57.46 6.59
C ARG A 875 119.71 -56.70 6.66
N GLU A 876 120.55 -56.84 5.64
CA GLU A 876 121.88 -56.20 5.58
C GLU A 876 121.82 -54.66 5.52
N VAL A 877 122.75 -53.99 6.21
CA VAL A 877 122.84 -52.52 6.33
C VAL A 877 123.90 -51.96 5.37
N PRO A 878 123.53 -51.17 4.33
CA PRO A 878 124.50 -50.45 3.50
C PRO A 878 124.89 -49.09 4.12
N ASP A 879 126.17 -48.70 3.98
CA ASP A 879 126.74 -47.44 4.51
C ASP A 879 127.19 -46.49 3.37
N PRO A 880 126.73 -45.22 3.31
CA PRO A 880 125.66 -44.64 4.13
C PRO A 880 124.28 -45.18 3.72
N PRO A 881 123.33 -45.27 4.66
CA PRO A 881 122.02 -45.85 4.42
C PRO A 881 121.26 -45.05 3.35
N ARG A 882 120.81 -45.75 2.29
CA ARG A 882 120.11 -45.13 1.16
C ARG A 882 118.59 -45.27 1.32
N ALA A 883 117.88 -44.18 1.06
CA ALA A 883 116.42 -44.05 1.07
C ALA A 883 115.63 -45.13 0.27
N GLY A 884 116.29 -45.86 -0.64
CA GLY A 884 115.67 -46.94 -1.42
C GLY A 884 115.14 -48.10 -0.57
N VAL A 885 115.80 -48.41 0.55
CA VAL A 885 115.45 -49.57 1.40
C VAL A 885 114.16 -49.35 2.19
N ILE A 886 113.89 -48.11 2.62
CA ILE A 886 112.65 -47.74 3.31
C ILE A 886 111.45 -47.70 2.35
N ARG A 887 111.67 -47.30 1.07
CA ARG A 887 110.59 -47.24 0.07
C ARG A 887 110.09 -48.63 -0.38
N GLU A 888 110.96 -49.64 -0.38
CA GLU A 888 110.52 -51.04 -0.59
C GLU A 888 109.68 -51.56 0.59
N LEU A 889 110.16 -51.37 1.82
CA LEU A 889 109.40 -51.71 3.04
C LEU A 889 108.08 -50.91 3.16
N SER A 890 108.05 -49.69 2.59
CA SER A 890 106.82 -48.91 2.42
C SER A 890 105.79 -49.56 1.52
N GLY A 891 106.23 -50.12 0.39
CA GLY A 891 105.34 -50.61 -0.65
C GLY A 891 104.57 -51.79 -0.11
N GLU A 892 105.30 -52.69 0.55
CA GLU A 892 104.76 -53.83 1.27
C GLU A 892 103.85 -53.40 2.45
N LEU A 893 104.20 -52.33 3.19
CA LEU A 893 103.34 -51.78 4.26
C LEU A 893 102.09 -51.06 3.73
N ARG A 894 102.18 -50.32 2.62
CA ARG A 894 101.04 -49.59 2.01
C ARG A 894 99.99 -50.53 1.46
N GLU A 895 100.42 -51.59 0.75
CA GLU A 895 99.49 -52.62 0.27
C GLU A 895 98.80 -53.37 1.42
N ASN A 896 99.52 -53.60 2.54
CA ASN A 896 98.93 -54.20 3.74
C ASN A 896 98.03 -53.23 4.52
N ALA A 897 98.39 -51.95 4.60
CA ALA A 897 97.62 -50.91 5.28
C ALA A 897 96.34 -50.54 4.51
N GLU A 898 96.36 -50.57 3.17
CA GLU A 898 95.18 -50.39 2.32
C GLU A 898 94.21 -51.57 2.47
N ARG A 899 94.73 -52.81 2.49
CA ARG A 899 93.94 -54.01 2.81
C ARG A 899 93.33 -53.92 4.22
N LYS A 900 94.11 -53.53 5.24
CA LYS A 900 93.64 -53.27 6.61
C LYS A 900 92.57 -52.17 6.67
N ARG A 901 92.75 -51.03 5.98
CA ARG A 901 91.78 -49.92 5.94
C ARG A 901 90.46 -50.33 5.30
N LEU A 902 90.50 -51.03 4.17
CA LEU A 902 89.30 -51.53 3.50
C LEU A 902 88.58 -52.59 4.33
N HIS A 903 89.34 -53.48 5.00
CA HIS A 903 88.81 -54.45 5.94
C HIS A 903 88.18 -53.79 7.18
N ASP A 904 88.82 -52.78 7.77
CA ASP A 904 88.31 -52.05 8.94
C ASP A 904 87.12 -51.14 8.58
N GLN A 905 87.11 -50.54 7.39
CA GLN A 905 85.95 -49.81 6.86
C GLN A 905 84.76 -50.74 6.67
N ALA A 906 84.96 -51.91 6.04
CA ALA A 906 83.92 -52.92 5.91
C ALA A 906 83.42 -53.36 7.29
N LYS A 907 84.31 -53.59 8.26
CA LYS A 907 83.95 -53.94 9.65
C LYS A 907 83.15 -52.83 10.35
N GLY A 908 83.54 -51.57 10.19
CA GLY A 908 82.84 -50.41 10.76
C GLY A 908 81.42 -50.24 10.20
N GLU A 909 81.26 -50.40 8.88
CA GLU A 909 79.95 -50.35 8.22
C GLU A 909 79.08 -51.56 8.57
N ILE A 910 79.66 -52.76 8.72
CA ILE A 910 78.98 -53.94 9.25
C ILE A 910 78.49 -53.70 10.68
N ASP A 911 79.33 -53.19 11.57
CA ASP A 911 78.97 -52.92 12.97
C ASP A 911 77.94 -51.80 13.11
N ARG A 912 77.98 -50.80 12.23
CA ARG A 912 76.95 -49.76 12.14
C ARG A 912 75.63 -50.34 11.65
N ALA A 913 75.63 -51.05 10.52
CA ALA A 913 74.43 -51.65 9.95
C ALA A 913 73.81 -52.70 10.91
N ARG A 914 74.63 -53.48 11.63
CA ARG A 914 74.16 -54.41 12.68
C ARG A 914 73.50 -53.69 13.85
N ARG A 915 74.04 -52.54 14.28
CA ARG A 915 73.40 -51.70 15.31
C ARG A 915 72.08 -51.12 14.83
N GLU A 916 72.01 -50.67 13.58
CA GLU A 916 70.78 -50.15 12.97
C GLU A 916 69.72 -51.26 12.80
N VAL A 917 70.11 -52.47 12.39
CA VAL A 917 69.24 -53.66 12.36
C VAL A 917 68.73 -53.99 13.75
N GLN A 918 69.59 -53.99 14.77
CA GLN A 918 69.19 -54.26 16.14
C GLN A 918 68.19 -53.22 16.66
N ALA A 919 68.40 -51.93 16.36
CA ALA A 919 67.48 -50.86 16.70
C ALA A 919 66.12 -51.00 15.97
N ALA A 920 66.13 -51.37 14.68
CA ALA A 920 64.93 -51.64 13.91
C ALA A 920 64.17 -52.89 14.42
N LEU A 921 64.87 -53.95 14.82
CA LEU A 921 64.28 -55.13 15.44
C LEU A 921 63.60 -54.81 16.78
N GLU A 922 64.22 -53.96 17.61
CA GLU A 922 63.59 -53.48 18.85
C GLU A 922 62.36 -52.60 18.59
N ARG A 923 62.39 -51.73 17.58
CA ARG A 923 61.20 -50.97 17.15
C ARG A 923 60.08 -51.90 16.68
N ARG A 924 60.40 -52.89 15.84
CA ARG A 924 59.45 -53.92 15.38
C ARG A 924 58.84 -54.68 16.55
N LYS A 925 59.65 -55.06 17.54
CA LYS A 925 59.21 -55.76 18.75
C LYS A 925 58.24 -54.90 19.56
N ARG A 926 58.50 -53.60 19.73
CA ARG A 926 57.60 -52.67 20.42
C ARG A 926 56.29 -52.47 19.66
N ALA A 927 56.34 -52.30 18.34
CA ALA A 927 55.15 -52.15 17.51
C ALA A 927 54.28 -53.42 17.51
N ARG A 928 54.89 -54.61 17.41
CA ARG A 928 54.19 -55.90 17.56
C ARG A 928 53.61 -56.09 18.96
N ALA A 929 54.33 -55.72 20.02
CA ALA A 929 53.81 -55.80 21.39
C ALA A 929 52.57 -54.91 21.61
N ARG A 930 52.55 -53.70 21.01
CA ARG A 930 51.36 -52.83 21.02
C ARG A 930 50.20 -53.43 20.23
N LEU A 931 50.49 -54.05 19.08
CA LEU A 931 49.49 -54.76 18.29
C LEU A 931 48.89 -55.95 19.06
N ASP A 932 49.71 -56.74 19.74
CA ASP A 932 49.30 -57.87 20.58
C ASP A 932 48.55 -57.43 21.85
N GLU A 933 48.86 -56.23 22.37
CA GLU A 933 48.11 -55.61 23.46
C GLU A 933 46.71 -55.20 23.01
N LEU A 934 46.59 -54.59 21.81
CA LEU A 934 45.28 -54.26 21.23
C LEU A 934 44.47 -55.53 20.93
N ASP A 935 45.09 -56.56 20.38
CA ASP A 935 44.43 -57.84 20.11
C ASP A 935 43.92 -58.48 21.40
N ARG A 936 44.70 -58.47 22.48
CA ARG A 936 44.22 -58.95 23.80
C ARG A 936 43.10 -58.09 24.34
N ARG A 937 43.20 -56.76 24.21
CA ARG A 937 42.18 -55.82 24.69
C ARG A 937 40.83 -56.04 24.00
N TYR A 938 40.84 -56.42 22.72
CA TYR A 938 39.63 -56.65 21.92
C TYR A 938 39.34 -58.14 21.68
N GLY A 939 40.03 -59.06 22.36
CA GLY A 939 39.75 -60.50 22.30
C GLY A 939 40.00 -61.14 20.94
N ILE A 940 40.98 -60.66 20.17
CA ILE A 940 41.32 -61.14 18.83
C ILE A 940 42.40 -62.23 18.95
N PRO A 941 42.14 -63.47 18.52
CA PRO A 941 43.06 -64.58 18.73
C PRO A 941 44.15 -64.71 17.67
N ASP A 942 43.91 -64.22 16.44
CA ASP A 942 44.83 -64.36 15.32
C ASP A 942 44.70 -63.23 14.28
N ALA A 943 45.69 -63.15 13.38
CA ALA A 943 45.76 -62.12 12.34
C ALA A 943 44.59 -62.20 11.32
N THR A 944 44.05 -63.38 11.05
CA THR A 944 42.93 -63.57 10.12
C THR A 944 41.63 -63.04 10.72
N GLN A 945 41.40 -63.28 12.02
CA GLN A 945 40.28 -62.72 12.76
C GLN A 945 40.44 -61.20 12.95
N ARG A 946 41.66 -60.70 13.12
CA ARG A 946 41.94 -59.25 13.14
C ARG A 946 41.49 -58.56 11.87
N GLN A 947 41.85 -59.11 10.71
CA GLN A 947 41.48 -58.54 9.42
C GLN A 947 39.96 -58.52 9.22
N ARG A 948 39.27 -59.62 9.56
CA ARG A 948 37.80 -59.69 9.50
C ARG A 948 37.14 -58.70 10.48
N ALA A 949 37.67 -58.55 11.68
CA ALA A 949 37.14 -57.60 12.67
C ALA A 949 37.35 -56.14 12.22
N LEU A 950 38.48 -55.82 11.59
CA LEU A 950 38.73 -54.50 11.00
C LEU A 950 37.78 -54.19 9.83
N GLU A 951 37.55 -55.15 8.93
CA GLU A 951 36.59 -55.00 7.83
C GLU A 951 35.15 -54.76 8.33
N ARG A 952 34.73 -55.48 9.39
CA ARG A 952 33.42 -55.27 10.03
C ARG A 952 33.31 -53.90 10.69
N ALA A 953 34.35 -53.47 11.41
CA ALA A 953 34.37 -52.16 12.06
C ALA A 953 34.34 -51.01 11.04
N GLN A 954 35.07 -51.13 9.92
CA GLN A 954 35.01 -50.15 8.83
C GLN A 954 33.61 -50.02 8.23
N ARG A 955 32.97 -51.14 7.89
CA ARG A 955 31.59 -51.15 7.36
C ARG A 955 30.57 -50.60 8.37
N ARG A 956 30.78 -50.82 9.66
CA ARG A 956 29.96 -50.26 10.74
C ARG A 956 30.12 -48.73 10.82
N ALA A 957 31.35 -48.23 10.81
CA ALA A 957 31.65 -46.80 10.81
C ALA A 957 31.07 -46.08 9.58
N GLU A 958 31.10 -46.71 8.40
CA GLU A 958 30.45 -46.21 7.19
C GLU A 958 28.93 -46.11 7.34
N ALA A 959 28.28 -47.19 7.81
CA ALA A 959 26.84 -47.21 8.06
C ALA A 959 26.41 -46.17 9.12
N GLN A 960 27.23 -45.92 10.15
CA GLN A 960 26.98 -44.83 11.11
C GLN A 960 27.03 -43.45 10.45
N ARG A 961 28.02 -43.18 9.58
CA ARG A 961 28.11 -41.91 8.86
C ARG A 961 26.94 -41.69 7.89
N GLU A 962 26.47 -42.76 7.24
CA GLU A 962 25.24 -42.75 6.44
C GLU A 962 24.03 -42.37 7.32
N GLY A 963 23.89 -43.00 8.49
CA GLY A 963 22.81 -42.70 9.43
C GLY A 963 22.85 -41.26 9.95
N GLU A 964 24.02 -40.74 10.30
CA GLU A 964 24.20 -39.34 10.69
C GLU A 964 23.84 -38.36 9.57
N ARG A 965 24.13 -38.70 8.31
CA ARG A 965 23.74 -37.90 7.15
C ARG A 965 22.22 -37.86 7.02
N CYS A 966 21.53 -39.00 7.06
CA CYS A 966 20.07 -39.06 7.04
C CYS A 966 19.46 -38.26 8.22
N HIS A 967 20.09 -38.32 9.40
CA HIS A 967 19.65 -37.55 10.58
C HIS A 967 19.79 -36.04 10.38
N ARG A 968 20.91 -35.58 9.80
CA ARG A 968 21.11 -34.17 9.42
C ARG A 968 20.09 -33.72 8.38
N ASP A 969 19.84 -34.52 7.35
CA ASP A 969 18.90 -34.17 6.28
C ASP A 969 17.46 -34.07 6.79
N LEU A 970 17.05 -34.96 7.70
CA LEU A 970 15.78 -34.84 8.41
C LEU A 970 15.73 -33.57 9.29
N SER A 971 16.80 -33.27 10.02
CA SER A 971 16.87 -32.06 10.86
C SER A 971 16.79 -30.77 10.03
N LEU A 972 17.34 -30.75 8.81
CA LEU A 972 17.26 -29.61 7.89
C LEU A 972 15.83 -29.43 7.34
N LEU A 973 15.13 -30.53 7.05
CA LEU A 973 13.75 -30.49 6.55
C LEU A 973 12.74 -30.01 7.61
N PHE A 974 12.95 -30.32 8.88
CA PHE A 974 12.02 -29.94 9.96
C PHE A 974 12.43 -28.67 10.73
N GLY A 975 13.57 -28.07 10.39
CA GLY A 975 14.16 -26.94 11.11
C GLY A 975 14.71 -27.41 12.46
N GLY A 976 15.96 -27.02 12.78
CA GLY A 976 16.77 -27.55 13.89
C GLY A 976 16.28 -27.34 15.34
N GLY A 977 14.97 -27.30 15.59
CA GLY A 977 14.40 -27.51 16.91
C GLY A 977 14.11 -29.00 17.11
N GLY A 978 14.75 -29.61 18.11
CA GLY A 978 14.62 -31.03 18.46
C GLY A 978 13.20 -31.46 18.81
N ALA A 979 12.34 -31.62 17.79
CA ALA A 979 11.11 -32.37 17.89
C ALA A 979 11.43 -33.83 17.55
N SER A 980 11.55 -34.65 18.59
CA SER A 980 11.70 -36.09 18.47
C SER A 980 10.66 -36.66 17.51
N VAL A 981 11.13 -37.45 16.52
CA VAL A 981 10.33 -38.25 15.57
C VAL A 981 9.43 -39.29 16.25
N GLN A 982 9.45 -39.39 17.58
CA GLN A 982 8.60 -40.28 18.39
C GLN A 982 7.08 -40.03 18.29
N GLY A 983 6.64 -38.90 17.70
CA GLY A 983 5.22 -38.60 17.51
C GLY A 983 4.50 -39.42 16.43
N ALA A 984 5.23 -40.10 15.54
CA ALA A 984 4.63 -40.79 14.39
C ALA A 984 3.99 -42.16 14.71
N GLY A 985 4.21 -42.70 15.92
CA GLY A 985 3.79 -44.07 16.29
C GLY A 985 2.50 -44.20 17.09
N ARG A 986 1.75 -43.13 17.37
CA ARG A 986 0.51 -43.19 18.17
C ARG A 986 -0.67 -42.48 17.50
N THR A 987 -1.09 -42.98 16.35
CA THR A 987 -2.43 -42.69 15.81
C THR A 987 -3.40 -43.78 16.28
N ARG A 988 -4.17 -43.47 17.32
CA ARG A 988 -5.42 -44.21 17.64
C ARG A 988 -6.37 -44.09 16.44
N PRO A 989 -7.10 -45.16 16.05
CA PRO A 989 -8.07 -45.07 14.97
C PRO A 989 -9.23 -44.15 15.40
N LEU A 990 -9.52 -43.15 14.57
CA LEU A 990 -10.64 -42.22 14.73
C LEU A 990 -11.96 -42.97 14.49
N ARG A 991 -12.79 -43.10 15.54
CA ARG A 991 -14.23 -43.40 15.40
C ARG A 991 -14.95 -42.14 14.92
N ALA A 992 -15.80 -42.31 13.91
CA ALA A 992 -16.68 -41.28 13.39
C ALA A 992 -17.90 -41.06 14.31
N GLY A 993 -18.26 -39.79 14.52
CA GLY A 993 -19.58 -39.37 14.98
C GLY A 993 -19.69 -38.95 16.45
N GLU A 994 -19.53 -37.64 16.71
CA GLU A 994 -20.27 -36.91 17.77
C GLU A 994 -20.09 -35.38 17.58
N PRO A 995 -21.13 -34.54 17.83
CA PRO A 995 -21.13 -33.11 17.53
C PRO A 995 -20.47 -32.27 18.65
N PRO A 996 -20.03 -31.02 18.35
CA PRO A 996 -19.17 -30.27 19.27
C PRO A 996 -19.96 -29.67 20.44
N ALA A 997 -19.52 -29.99 21.67
CA ALA A 997 -20.00 -29.39 22.90
C ALA A 997 -19.40 -27.99 23.13
N ARG A 998 -20.26 -27.07 23.59
CA ARG A 998 -19.99 -25.66 23.91
C ARG A 998 -18.94 -25.50 25.01
N THR A 999 -17.93 -24.67 24.80
CA THR A 999 -17.01 -24.20 25.86
C THR A 999 -17.42 -22.81 26.37
N ARG A 1000 -17.71 -22.74 27.69
CA ARG A 1000 -17.84 -21.51 28.48
C ARG A 1000 -16.44 -20.96 28.82
N PRO A 1001 -16.28 -19.63 29.03
CA PRO A 1001 -14.99 -19.03 29.39
C PRO A 1001 -14.74 -19.08 30.90
N SER A 1002 -13.49 -19.39 31.28
CA SER A 1002 -12.99 -19.43 32.66
C SER A 1002 -12.46 -18.06 33.11
N ARG A 1003 -12.83 -17.65 34.33
CA ARG A 1003 -12.36 -16.46 35.07
C ARG A 1003 -10.87 -16.56 35.48
N PRO A 1004 -10.20 -15.42 35.76
CA PRO A 1004 -8.83 -15.38 36.26
C PRO A 1004 -8.77 -15.55 37.78
N ARG A 1005 -7.63 -16.03 38.31
CA ARG A 1005 -7.31 -16.03 39.74
C ARG A 1005 -5.94 -15.40 39.99
N ASP A 1006 -5.94 -14.55 41.01
CA ASP A 1006 -4.85 -13.74 41.54
C ASP A 1006 -3.66 -14.55 42.10
N GLY A 1007 -2.48 -13.94 41.97
CA GLY A 1007 -1.67 -13.52 43.11
C GLY A 1007 -0.70 -14.55 43.72
N THR A 1008 0.61 -14.28 43.59
CA THR A 1008 1.49 -14.05 44.75
C THR A 1008 2.89 -13.60 44.32
N ALA A 1009 3.35 -12.50 44.91
CA ALA A 1009 4.73 -12.01 44.88
C ALA A 1009 5.55 -12.68 46.01
N PRO A 1010 6.89 -12.57 45.98
CA PRO A 1010 7.51 -11.76 47.04
C PRO A 1010 8.64 -10.83 46.58
N ARG A 1011 8.82 -9.78 47.38
CA ARG A 1011 9.84 -8.72 47.31
C ARG A 1011 11.23 -9.20 47.77
N ARG A 1012 12.33 -8.65 47.21
CA ARG A 1012 13.24 -7.69 47.89
C ARG A 1012 14.55 -7.41 47.12
N ARG A 1013 14.79 -6.10 46.91
CA ARG A 1013 16.00 -5.27 47.11
C ARG A 1013 17.33 -5.55 46.37
N GLY A 1014 17.80 -4.52 45.68
CA GLY A 1014 19.22 -4.19 45.48
C GLY A 1014 19.40 -3.05 44.45
N PRO A 1015 20.04 -1.91 44.77
CA PRO A 1015 20.06 -0.73 43.90
C PRO A 1015 21.23 -0.74 42.88
N LYS A 1016 21.01 0.07 41.84
CA LYS A 1016 21.90 0.58 40.77
C LYS A 1016 23.36 0.88 41.18
N PRO A 1017 24.30 0.89 40.21
CA PRO A 1017 24.43 2.01 39.25
C PRO A 1017 23.71 1.82 37.90
#